data_AF-A0A7X8SL42-F1
#
_entry.id   AF-A0A7X8SL42-F1
#
_cell.length_a   1.000
_cell.length_b   1.000
_cell.length_c   1.000
_cell.angle_alpha   90.00
_cell.angle_beta   90.00
_cell.angle_gamma   90.00
#
_symmetry.space_group_name_H-M   'P 1'
#
loop_
_entity.id
_entity.type
_entity.pdbx_description
1 polymer ?
#
loop_
_entity_poly.entity_id
_entity_poly.type
_entity_poly.pdbx_seq_one_letter_code
_entity_poly.pdbx_strand_id
1 'polypeptide(L)'
;MKTITTLLLCLYTIVAFGQKESEVLIYDFKKRSDFKEAKVTGNATLKKNVGGLNVKTPANEEVTIKLSHNFDFHDWIYISFVMKNESKHRQKFETLIEGKLTHAHGAKPHPIKGIGWMEPNEVRTFDCLLMPDHSTRERNYPDLSRDFKDMPGFPQGVSFTNSFDLKHTKSITFVIPKTPEGANITFGSVYLKRDAIPLAYTKDQHDFFPFIDVYGQYKYSEWDGKIKKDNQFAKDIEKENIDLEAHKGSEEWGKYGSYTESKSLKATGHFRTEKVNETWWIIDPEGKVFWSSGVNGAGHLEATTKIEGRNQYFEYVPDHDDPEFGEFWNEDGTYNFGQANLKRKYGKFDADTYSKRSIQRMKSWGLNTMGANSKEEWDHIEEAFRLPYTISVSTFNGAEMLTNFPDVFHPNWDNYVMDEFEKKAAKAKSDAYFMGWFVDENLTMYTPVEFADLVIMNGASSFAKAEYLKMLEAKGETLHSFNKKTHSHFKKWKEVMSSTKEIDLSAFKAENAEFYDRALELYFSTIRNTIDKVSPNKMYLGCRFNDDEHTNKHTVEVAAKYVDIISFNHYDDDVDSEDFMKIINDIDKPYLISEFNFGTLDKGKLYTGVCTASDQRNRGEKYEHYVNSALHAKKCVGVHWNLWGDATTVGTIEQTFKANSGFLTETDQPYYELIEYVRKVNYEMYSNRYKRLGDKQLK
;
A
#
# COMPACT_ATOMS: atom_id res chain seq x y z
N MET A 1 -45.83 -18.13 47.51
CA MET A 1 -44.50 -18.69 47.83
C MET A 1 -43.79 -18.89 46.49
N LYS A 2 -42.82 -18.03 46.15
CA LYS A 2 -41.36 -18.34 46.09
C LYS A 2 -41.11 -19.57 45.20
N THR A 3 -40.34 -19.48 44.10
CA THR A 3 -38.89 -19.24 44.16
C THR A 3 -38.37 -18.55 42.89
N ILE A 4 -37.60 -17.47 43.08
CA ILE A 4 -36.71 -16.85 42.10
C ILE A 4 -35.39 -17.62 42.18
N THR A 5 -34.90 -18.15 41.07
CA THR A 5 -33.58 -18.81 40.99
C THR A 5 -32.61 -17.82 40.35
N THR A 6 -31.83 -17.16 41.21
CA THR A 6 -30.72 -16.28 40.83
C THR A 6 -29.57 -17.14 40.28
N LEU A 7 -29.25 -16.98 38.99
CA LEU A 7 -28.04 -17.56 38.39
C LEU A 7 -26.86 -16.66 38.76
N LEU A 8 -25.97 -17.15 39.63
CA LEU A 8 -24.73 -16.47 40.00
C LEU A 8 -23.77 -16.52 38.81
N LEU A 9 -23.55 -15.38 38.15
CA LEU A 9 -22.47 -15.22 37.17
C LEU A 9 -21.15 -15.13 37.94
N CYS A 10 -20.39 -16.22 38.00
CA CYS A 10 -19.00 -16.18 38.46
C CYS A 10 -18.17 -15.43 37.41
N LEU A 11 -17.94 -14.14 37.65
CA LEU A 11 -16.88 -13.36 37.01
C LEU A 11 -15.52 -13.98 37.39
N TYR A 12 -14.99 -14.83 36.53
CA TYR A 12 -13.55 -15.06 36.48
C TYR A 12 -12.91 -13.79 35.89
N THR A 13 -12.41 -12.91 36.76
CA THR A 13 -11.43 -11.90 36.38
C THR A 13 -10.17 -12.61 35.92
N ILE A 14 -10.05 -12.85 34.62
CA ILE A 14 -8.76 -13.08 33.99
C ILE A 14 -8.02 -11.75 34.12
N VAL A 15 -6.96 -11.73 34.92
CA VAL A 15 -6.02 -10.61 34.97
C VAL A 15 -5.33 -10.57 33.60
N ALA A 16 -5.85 -9.74 32.71
CA ALA A 16 -5.18 -9.40 31.47
C ALA A 16 -3.97 -8.53 31.82
N PHE A 17 -2.76 -9.03 31.55
CA PHE A 17 -1.50 -8.29 31.71
C PHE A 17 -1.28 -7.26 30.57
N GLY A 18 -2.34 -6.77 29.93
CA GLY A 18 -2.25 -5.70 28.93
C GLY A 18 -2.03 -4.35 29.62
N GLN A 19 -1.10 -3.54 29.10
CA GLN A 19 -0.98 -2.15 29.52
C GLN A 19 -2.28 -1.41 29.14
N LYS A 20 -2.98 -0.86 30.14
CA LYS A 20 -4.10 0.05 29.88
C LYS A 20 -3.54 1.30 29.18
N GLU A 21 -4.13 1.68 28.06
CA GLU A 21 -3.70 2.86 27.31
C GLU A 21 -3.81 4.12 28.18
N SER A 22 -2.76 4.94 28.15
CA SER A 22 -2.70 6.25 28.79
C SER A 22 -3.45 7.29 27.94
N GLU A 23 -4.05 8.28 28.60
CA GLU A 23 -4.73 9.40 27.95
C GLU A 23 -4.42 10.71 28.68
N VAL A 24 -4.15 11.79 27.93
CA VAL A 24 -3.95 13.15 28.45
C VAL A 24 -4.84 14.14 27.72
N LEU A 25 -5.80 14.72 28.44
CA LEU A 25 -6.71 15.74 27.91
C LEU A 25 -5.95 17.02 27.53
N ILE A 26 -6.08 17.44 26.27
CA ILE A 26 -5.56 18.71 25.76
C ILE A 26 -6.65 19.78 25.74
N TYR A 27 -7.82 19.43 25.20
CA TYR A 27 -8.98 20.32 25.11
C TYR A 27 -10.27 19.60 25.50
N ASP A 28 -11.10 20.27 26.30
CA ASP A 28 -12.50 19.90 26.54
C ASP A 28 -13.39 21.09 26.16
N PHE A 29 -14.03 21.01 24.99
CA PHE A 29 -14.86 22.09 24.46
C PHE A 29 -16.16 22.30 25.25
N LYS A 30 -16.45 21.47 26.26
CA LYS A 30 -17.48 21.76 27.26
C LYS A 30 -17.03 22.90 28.20
N LYS A 31 -15.72 23.16 28.33
CA LYS A 31 -15.16 24.30 29.07
C LYS A 31 -15.20 25.57 28.23
N ARG A 32 -15.51 26.70 28.86
CA ARG A 32 -15.61 27.99 28.16
C ARG A 32 -14.24 28.54 27.75
N SER A 33 -13.18 28.21 28.48
CA SER A 33 -11.78 28.57 28.14
C SER A 33 -11.42 27.98 26.78
N ASP A 34 -11.56 26.68 26.65
CA ASP A 34 -11.12 25.88 25.52
C ASP A 34 -11.93 26.22 24.26
N PHE A 35 -13.23 26.46 24.42
CA PHE A 35 -14.10 26.97 23.36
C PHE A 35 -13.57 28.26 22.71
N LYS A 36 -12.94 29.16 23.48
CA LYS A 36 -12.45 30.45 22.97
C LYS A 36 -11.13 30.33 22.21
N GLU A 37 -10.42 29.22 22.33
CA GLU A 37 -9.14 29.00 21.64
C GLU A 37 -9.33 28.55 20.18
N ALA A 38 -10.50 28.01 19.85
CA ALA A 38 -10.86 27.60 18.50
C ALA A 38 -10.97 28.80 17.54
N LYS A 39 -10.02 28.92 16.62
CA LYS A 39 -10.06 29.90 15.53
C LYS A 39 -10.75 29.27 14.32
N VAL A 40 -11.83 29.88 13.86
CA VAL A 40 -12.62 29.37 12.74
C VAL A 40 -12.40 30.20 11.49
N THR A 41 -12.21 29.54 10.36
CA THR A 41 -12.13 30.16 9.02
C THR A 41 -13.19 29.53 8.12
N GLY A 42 -13.77 30.32 7.22
CA GLY A 42 -14.97 29.95 6.44
C GLY A 42 -16.26 30.44 7.10
N ASN A 43 -17.41 30.33 6.42
CA ASN A 43 -18.68 30.73 7.03
C ASN A 43 -19.19 29.59 7.91
N ALA A 44 -19.32 29.84 9.21
CA ALA A 44 -19.88 28.86 10.14
C ALA A 44 -20.68 29.53 11.25
N THR A 45 -21.73 28.86 11.71
CA THR A 45 -22.40 29.21 12.97
C THR A 45 -21.83 28.37 14.10
N LEU A 46 -21.26 29.04 15.11
CA LEU A 46 -20.70 28.38 16.28
C LEU A 46 -21.67 28.48 17.46
N LYS A 47 -21.91 27.36 18.13
CA LYS A 47 -22.72 27.31 19.36
C LYS A 47 -22.03 26.42 20.37
N LYS A 48 -21.98 26.87 21.63
CA LYS A 48 -21.64 25.99 22.73
C LYS A 48 -22.90 25.23 23.15
N ASN A 49 -22.82 23.90 23.21
CA ASN A 49 -23.89 23.05 23.75
C ASN A 49 -23.33 22.15 24.86
N VAL A 50 -24.16 21.25 25.42
CA VAL A 50 -23.74 20.30 26.46
C VAL A 50 -22.69 19.31 25.95
N GLY A 51 -22.68 19.04 24.65
CA GLY A 51 -21.73 18.15 23.98
C GLY A 51 -20.37 18.78 23.69
N GLY A 52 -20.28 20.11 23.59
CA GLY A 52 -19.04 20.86 23.32
C GLY A 52 -19.24 22.02 22.34
N LEU A 53 -18.27 22.19 21.43
CA LEU A 53 -18.32 23.19 20.35
C LEU A 53 -19.10 22.63 19.17
N ASN A 54 -20.33 23.09 18.96
CA ASN A 54 -21.12 22.80 17.78
C ASN A 54 -20.79 23.78 16.66
N VAL A 55 -20.50 23.24 15.47
CA VAL A 55 -20.13 23.96 14.26
C VAL A 55 -21.07 23.56 13.14
N LYS A 56 -21.86 24.54 12.68
CA LYS A 56 -22.76 24.37 11.54
C LYS A 56 -22.24 25.13 10.33
N THR A 57 -22.00 24.42 9.24
CA THR A 57 -21.49 24.98 7.99
C THR A 57 -22.64 25.12 6.96
N PRO A 58 -22.64 26.16 6.11
CA PRO A 58 -23.51 26.26 4.95
C PRO A 58 -23.21 25.19 3.90
N ALA A 59 -24.15 25.04 2.97
CA ALA A 59 -23.97 24.24 1.77
C ALA A 59 -22.78 24.72 0.93
N ASN A 60 -22.00 23.78 0.41
CA ASN A 60 -20.86 23.97 -0.48
C ASN A 60 -19.72 24.82 0.08
N GLU A 61 -19.64 24.96 1.40
CA GLU A 61 -18.57 25.69 2.07
C GLU A 61 -17.68 24.77 2.90
N GLU A 62 -16.37 25.00 2.79
CA GLU A 62 -15.38 24.40 3.67
C GLU A 62 -15.17 25.28 4.90
N VAL A 63 -15.05 24.64 6.06
CA VAL A 63 -14.78 25.33 7.33
C VAL A 63 -13.60 24.67 8.02
N THR A 64 -12.69 25.48 8.55
CA THR A 64 -11.56 25.00 9.35
C THR A 64 -11.66 25.49 10.78
N ILE A 65 -11.25 24.65 11.73
CA ILE A 65 -11.18 24.96 13.15
C ILE A 65 -9.76 24.69 13.60
N LYS A 66 -9.01 25.76 13.89
CA LYS A 66 -7.60 25.71 14.23
C LYS A 66 -7.36 26.03 15.70
N LEU A 67 -6.62 25.17 16.38
CA LEU A 67 -6.08 25.34 17.72
C LEU A 67 -4.58 25.58 17.57
N SER A 68 -4.05 26.64 18.17
CA SER A 68 -2.64 27.01 18.02
C SER A 68 -1.99 27.24 19.37
N HIS A 69 -0.97 26.44 19.66
CA HIS A 69 -0.15 26.54 20.87
C HIS A 69 1.26 26.04 20.55
N ASN A 70 2.18 26.15 21.50
CA ASN A 70 3.39 25.32 21.50
C ASN A 70 3.05 24.03 22.26
N PHE A 71 2.83 22.94 21.53
CA PHE A 71 2.60 21.62 22.11
C PHE A 71 3.85 20.75 22.00
N ASP A 72 3.94 19.78 22.90
CA ASP A 72 4.91 18.70 22.85
C ASP A 72 4.15 17.36 22.84
N PHE A 73 4.23 16.65 21.71
CA PHE A 73 3.52 15.38 21.50
C PHE A 73 4.47 14.19 21.29
N HIS A 74 5.79 14.35 21.50
CA HIS A 74 6.73 13.28 21.15
C HIS A 74 6.58 12.00 22.00
N ASP A 75 6.03 12.11 23.21
CA ASP A 75 5.80 10.96 24.09
C ASP A 75 4.51 10.19 23.79
N TRP A 76 3.83 10.47 22.68
CA TRP A 76 2.50 9.95 22.38
C TRP A 76 2.39 9.41 20.96
N ILE A 77 1.63 8.32 20.79
CA ILE A 77 1.40 7.74 19.46
C ILE A 77 0.22 8.40 18.75
N TYR A 78 -0.83 8.78 19.48
CA TYR A 78 -2.01 9.37 18.88
C TYR A 78 -2.36 10.72 19.48
N ILE A 79 -2.91 11.58 18.62
CA ILE A 79 -3.84 12.63 19.04
C ILE A 79 -5.26 12.20 18.63
N SER A 80 -6.16 12.17 19.61
CA SER A 80 -7.50 11.62 19.50
C SER A 80 -8.56 12.71 19.59
N PHE A 81 -9.61 12.55 18.79
CA PHE A 81 -10.68 13.53 18.63
C PHE A 81 -12.04 12.91 18.91
N VAL A 82 -12.77 13.45 19.88
CA VAL A 82 -14.15 13.05 20.16
C VAL A 82 -15.10 14.01 19.49
N MET A 83 -15.86 13.52 18.52
CA MET A 83 -16.77 14.32 17.71
C MET A 83 -18.12 13.63 17.60
N LYS A 84 -19.16 14.41 17.31
CA LYS A 84 -20.48 13.92 17.00
C LYS A 84 -20.98 14.50 15.69
N ASN A 85 -21.46 13.67 14.79
CA ASN A 85 -22.16 14.13 13.60
C ASN A 85 -23.65 14.37 13.94
N GLU A 86 -24.07 15.64 13.91
CA GLU A 86 -25.46 16.06 14.07
C GLU A 86 -26.12 16.42 12.72
N SER A 87 -25.45 16.18 11.60
CA SER A 87 -26.05 16.21 10.27
C SER A 87 -27.01 15.04 10.07
N LYS A 88 -27.89 15.17 9.09
CA LYS A 88 -28.78 14.08 8.63
C LYS A 88 -28.13 13.13 7.62
N HIS A 89 -26.88 13.39 7.24
CA HIS A 89 -26.11 12.64 6.25
C HIS A 89 -24.72 12.34 6.80
N ARG A 90 -24.06 11.35 6.20
CA ARG A 90 -22.67 10.98 6.51
C ARG A 90 -21.74 12.16 6.23
N GLN A 91 -20.84 12.47 7.16
CA GLN A 91 -19.96 13.63 7.07
C GLN A 91 -18.50 13.20 6.98
N LYS A 92 -17.80 13.57 5.91
CA LYS A 92 -16.33 13.50 5.83
C LYS A 92 -15.73 14.62 6.69
N PHE A 93 -14.60 14.35 7.33
CA PHE A 93 -13.77 15.34 8.00
C PHE A 93 -12.29 15.02 7.77
N GLU A 94 -11.44 16.03 7.94
CA GLU A 94 -9.99 15.86 7.88
C GLU A 94 -9.33 16.51 9.10
N THR A 95 -8.14 16.05 9.43
CA THR A 95 -7.32 16.59 10.51
C THR A 95 -5.93 16.90 9.99
N LEU A 96 -5.37 18.03 10.42
CA LEU A 96 -4.04 18.49 10.03
C LEU A 96 -3.26 18.89 11.29
N ILE A 97 -2.15 18.21 11.57
CA ILE A 97 -1.23 18.56 12.64
C ILE A 97 0.03 19.16 12.01
N GLU A 98 0.42 20.34 12.47
CA GLU A 98 1.55 21.10 11.92
C GLU A 98 2.55 21.44 13.02
N GLY A 99 3.85 21.43 12.67
CA GLY A 99 4.91 21.83 13.59
C GLY A 99 6.10 22.45 12.87
N LYS A 100 7.30 22.34 13.47
CA LYS A 100 8.54 22.90 12.92
C LYS A 100 9.66 21.87 12.89
N LEU A 101 10.53 21.98 11.89
CA LEU A 101 11.84 21.33 11.90
C LEU A 101 12.83 22.13 12.75
N THR A 102 13.72 21.43 13.43
CA THR A 102 14.73 22.02 14.33
C THR A 102 16.14 22.02 13.75
N HIS A 103 16.37 21.36 12.60
CA HIS A 103 17.71 21.08 12.08
C HIS A 103 17.91 21.49 10.62
N ALA A 104 16.89 21.99 9.91
CA ALA A 104 16.99 22.38 8.50
C ALA A 104 16.49 23.82 8.27
N HIS A 105 17.42 24.77 8.11
CA HIS A 105 17.08 26.14 7.71
C HIS A 105 16.62 26.16 6.24
N GLY A 106 15.30 26.18 6.02
CA GLY A 106 14.68 26.37 4.70
C GLY A 106 13.74 25.25 4.25
N ALA A 107 13.85 24.05 4.82
CA ALA A 107 12.92 22.95 4.54
C ALA A 107 11.55 23.23 5.17
N LYS A 108 10.47 23.00 4.41
CA LYS A 108 9.10 23.08 4.93
C LYS A 108 8.70 21.69 5.43
N PRO A 109 8.33 21.54 6.72
CA PRO A 109 7.83 20.26 7.22
C PRO A 109 6.52 19.87 6.53
N HIS A 110 6.32 18.58 6.26
CA HIS A 110 5.01 18.11 5.85
C HIS A 110 4.10 17.94 7.08
N PRO A 111 2.84 18.39 6.98
CA PRO A 111 1.90 18.19 8.06
C PRO A 111 1.43 16.73 8.12
N ILE A 112 1.08 16.28 9.32
CA ILE A 112 0.45 14.97 9.51
C ILE A 112 -1.03 15.13 9.21
N LYS A 113 -1.52 14.37 8.23
CA LYS A 113 -2.91 14.40 7.75
C LYS A 113 -3.67 13.17 8.23
N GLY A 114 -4.96 13.35 8.46
CA GLY A 114 -5.90 12.26 8.73
C GLY A 114 -7.25 12.54 8.08
N ILE A 115 -7.94 11.49 7.65
CA ILE A 115 -9.24 11.56 6.98
C ILE A 115 -10.20 10.54 7.60
N GLY A 116 -11.42 10.96 7.88
CA GLY A 116 -12.44 10.10 8.48
C GLY A 116 -13.86 10.48 8.09
N TRP A 117 -14.80 9.63 8.48
CA TRP A 117 -16.23 9.79 8.21
C TRP A 117 -17.06 9.57 9.47
N MET A 118 -18.20 10.23 9.60
CA MET A 118 -19.13 9.96 10.69
C MET A 118 -20.53 9.76 10.13
N GLU A 119 -21.20 8.68 10.52
CA GLU A 119 -22.60 8.43 10.19
C GLU A 119 -23.52 9.40 10.96
N PRO A 120 -24.76 9.63 10.48
CA PRO A 120 -25.71 10.48 11.19
C PRO A 120 -25.91 10.05 12.64
N ASN A 121 -25.82 11.01 13.58
CA ASN A 121 -25.90 10.82 15.04
C ASN A 121 -24.75 10.02 15.68
N GLU A 122 -23.74 9.63 14.91
CA GLU A 122 -22.57 8.93 15.45
C GLU A 122 -21.78 9.85 16.39
N VAL A 123 -21.36 9.30 17.53
CA VAL A 123 -20.25 9.85 18.33
C VAL A 123 -19.02 9.01 18.04
N ARG A 124 -17.97 9.65 17.52
CA ARG A 124 -16.74 8.99 17.10
C ARG A 124 -15.56 9.51 17.90
N THR A 125 -14.72 8.58 18.36
CA THR A 125 -13.32 8.86 18.69
C THR A 125 -12.50 8.56 17.44
N PHE A 126 -11.72 9.52 16.96
CA PHE A 126 -10.83 9.34 15.83
C PHE A 126 -9.38 9.59 16.25
N ASP A 127 -8.55 8.57 16.14
CA ASP A 127 -7.14 8.58 16.50
C ASP A 127 -6.29 8.94 15.27
N CYS A 128 -5.60 10.08 15.32
CA CYS A 128 -4.66 10.49 14.29
C CYS A 128 -3.25 10.08 14.71
N LEU A 129 -2.62 9.22 13.90
CA LEU A 129 -1.28 8.70 14.16
C LEU A 129 -0.23 9.81 14.06
N LEU A 130 0.51 10.02 15.14
CA LEU A 130 1.63 10.93 15.19
C LEU A 130 2.89 10.23 14.67
N MET A 131 3.40 10.70 13.53
CA MET A 131 4.63 10.20 12.91
C MET A 131 5.69 11.30 12.92
N PRO A 132 6.65 11.29 13.86
CA PRO A 132 7.72 12.28 13.91
C PRO A 132 8.64 12.25 12.67
N ASP A 133 9.34 13.36 12.45
CA ASP A 133 10.31 13.47 11.36
C ASP A 133 11.50 12.51 11.56
N HIS A 134 12.00 11.90 10.46
CA HIS A 134 13.13 10.96 10.49
C HIS A 134 14.36 11.49 11.25
N SER A 135 14.66 12.78 11.15
CA SER A 135 15.80 13.41 11.84
C SER A 135 15.73 13.34 13.38
N THR A 136 14.54 13.10 13.92
CA THR A 136 14.31 13.13 15.37
C THR A 136 14.53 11.78 16.03
N ARG A 137 14.67 10.71 15.24
CA ARG A 137 14.77 9.32 15.74
C ARG A 137 15.79 9.18 16.86
N GLU A 138 17.07 9.45 16.58
CA GLU A 138 18.15 9.29 17.56
C GLU A 138 18.10 10.34 18.67
N ARG A 139 17.69 11.57 18.34
CA ARG A 139 17.69 12.69 19.30
C ARG A 139 16.57 12.58 20.33
N ASN A 140 15.37 12.22 19.90
CA ASN A 140 14.19 12.15 20.76
C ASN A 140 14.01 10.75 21.37
N TYR A 141 14.54 9.70 20.74
CA TYR A 141 14.41 8.32 21.21
C TYR A 141 15.77 7.58 21.20
N PRO A 142 16.79 8.05 21.94
CA PRO A 142 18.16 7.52 21.84
C PRO A 142 18.25 6.04 22.22
N ASP A 143 17.58 5.61 23.29
CA ASP A 143 17.62 4.20 23.73
C ASP A 143 16.92 3.27 22.74
N LEU A 144 15.70 3.62 22.30
CA LEU A 144 14.98 2.84 21.29
C LEU A 144 15.74 2.80 19.95
N SER A 145 16.38 3.91 19.56
CA SER A 145 17.18 3.96 18.33
C SER A 145 18.41 3.06 18.38
N ARG A 146 19.04 2.96 19.56
CA ARG A 146 20.16 2.04 19.80
C ARG A 146 19.70 0.59 19.74
N ASP A 147 18.58 0.26 20.40
CA ASP A 147 18.17 -1.13 20.64
C ASP A 147 17.33 -1.71 19.48
N PHE A 148 16.74 -0.86 18.64
CA PHE A 148 15.90 -1.22 17.50
C PHE A 148 16.32 -0.52 16.20
N LYS A 149 17.65 -0.45 15.96
CA LYS A 149 18.25 0.30 14.84
C LYS A 149 17.60 0.01 13.48
N ASP A 150 17.38 -1.27 13.17
CA ASP A 150 16.95 -1.74 11.85
C ASP A 150 15.42 -1.97 11.73
N MET A 151 14.63 -1.42 12.67
CA MET A 151 13.16 -1.52 12.64
C MET A 151 12.54 -0.18 12.21
N PRO A 152 11.63 -0.14 11.22
CA PRO A 152 11.04 1.13 10.77
C PRO A 152 10.13 1.77 11.83
N GLY A 153 9.57 0.96 12.73
CA GLY A 153 8.84 1.41 13.89
C GLY A 153 9.32 0.72 15.16
N PHE A 154 9.34 1.46 16.26
CA PHE A 154 9.70 0.95 17.58
C PHE A 154 8.55 0.15 18.20
N PRO A 155 8.83 -0.68 19.22
CA PRO A 155 7.78 -1.16 20.12
C PRO A 155 6.82 -0.05 20.56
N GLN A 156 5.51 -0.32 20.61
CA GLN A 156 4.38 0.65 20.71
C GLN A 156 4.07 1.47 19.46
N GLY A 157 4.92 1.44 18.43
CA GLY A 157 4.57 1.90 17.09
C GLY A 157 5.01 3.32 16.74
N VAL A 158 5.97 3.90 17.47
CA VAL A 158 6.64 5.13 17.02
C VAL A 158 7.34 4.84 15.70
N SER A 159 6.91 5.53 14.65
CA SER A 159 7.45 5.37 13.29
C SER A 159 7.64 6.73 12.64
N PHE A 160 8.46 6.80 11.59
CA PHE A 160 8.99 8.06 11.10
C PHE A 160 8.57 8.32 9.65
N THR A 161 8.43 9.60 9.31
CA THR A 161 8.14 10.07 7.95
C THR A 161 8.81 11.44 7.73
N ASN A 162 8.64 12.07 6.57
CA ASN A 162 9.17 13.40 6.27
C ASN A 162 8.27 14.53 6.84
N SER A 163 8.06 14.56 8.17
CA SER A 163 7.12 15.48 8.84
C SER A 163 7.81 16.65 9.59
N PHE A 164 7.65 16.73 10.91
CA PHE A 164 8.24 17.73 11.80
C PHE A 164 8.64 17.13 13.17
N ASP A 165 9.32 17.93 13.99
CA ASP A 165 9.64 17.55 15.37
C ASP A 165 8.42 17.71 16.29
N LEU A 166 7.89 16.61 16.80
CA LEU A 166 6.69 16.58 17.64
C LEU A 166 6.84 17.38 18.94
N LYS A 167 8.07 17.66 19.42
CA LYS A 167 8.33 18.60 20.53
C LYS A 167 7.98 20.05 20.21
N HIS A 168 7.79 20.34 18.92
CA HIS A 168 7.54 21.67 18.40
C HIS A 168 6.27 21.73 17.56
N THR A 169 5.27 20.93 17.93
CA THR A 169 3.93 20.98 17.36
C THR A 169 3.32 22.37 17.60
N LYS A 170 2.75 22.97 16.54
CA LYS A 170 2.23 24.36 16.54
C LYS A 170 0.73 24.45 16.41
N SER A 171 0.11 23.50 15.72
CA SER A 171 -1.33 23.54 15.57
C SER A 171 -1.96 22.20 15.30
N ILE A 172 -3.23 22.13 15.72
CA ILE A 172 -4.19 21.09 15.42
C ILE A 172 -5.29 21.78 14.61
N THR A 173 -5.57 21.32 13.40
CA THR A 173 -6.64 21.85 12.56
C THR A 173 -7.62 20.75 12.21
N PHE A 174 -8.89 21.02 12.38
CA PHE A 174 -9.96 20.22 11.81
C PHE A 174 -10.47 20.90 10.55
N VAL A 175 -10.65 20.13 9.50
CA VAL A 175 -11.27 20.57 8.25
C VAL A 175 -12.61 19.86 8.15
N ILE A 176 -13.66 20.65 7.90
CA ILE A 176 -14.97 20.18 7.49
C ILE A 176 -15.06 20.49 5.99
N PRO A 177 -14.79 19.50 5.12
CA PRO A 177 -14.84 19.70 3.68
C PRO A 177 -16.23 20.14 3.23
N LYS A 178 -16.28 20.85 2.10
CA LYS A 178 -17.54 21.29 1.48
C LYS A 178 -18.45 20.10 1.16
N THR A 179 -19.71 20.20 1.52
CA THR A 179 -20.78 19.24 1.17
C THR A 179 -21.99 19.98 0.60
N PRO A 180 -22.75 19.39 -0.35
CA PRO A 180 -23.93 20.03 -0.94
C PRO A 180 -24.98 20.48 0.09
N GLU A 181 -25.08 19.77 1.22
CA GLU A 181 -26.05 20.02 2.28
C GLU A 181 -25.50 20.86 3.44
N GLY A 182 -24.18 21.11 3.47
CA GLY A 182 -23.47 21.65 4.64
C GLY A 182 -23.35 20.61 5.76
N ALA A 183 -22.71 20.99 6.87
CA ALA A 183 -22.41 20.08 7.98
C ALA A 183 -22.93 20.63 9.31
N ASN A 184 -23.14 19.74 10.29
CA ASN A 184 -23.42 20.07 11.68
C ASN A 184 -22.66 19.10 12.59
N ILE A 185 -21.51 19.53 13.11
CA ILE A 185 -20.62 18.67 13.91
C ILE A 185 -20.44 19.27 15.30
N THR A 186 -20.50 18.45 16.33
CA THR A 186 -20.12 18.83 17.70
C THR A 186 -18.77 18.23 18.07
N PHE A 187 -17.80 19.10 18.35
CA PHE A 187 -16.47 18.75 18.87
C PHE A 187 -16.53 18.69 20.39
N GLY A 188 -16.24 17.53 20.95
CA GLY A 188 -16.27 17.27 22.39
C GLY A 188 -14.92 17.54 23.05
N SER A 189 -13.93 16.70 22.75
CA SER A 189 -12.61 16.76 23.38
C SER A 189 -11.48 16.34 22.45
N VAL A 190 -10.27 16.81 22.77
CA VAL A 190 -9.01 16.42 22.15
C VAL A 190 -8.08 15.92 23.24
N TYR A 191 -7.47 14.75 23.05
CA TYR A 191 -6.52 14.18 24.01
C TYR A 191 -5.39 13.46 23.29
N LEU A 192 -4.27 13.29 23.96
CA LEU A 192 -3.20 12.39 23.53
C LEU A 192 -3.49 11.00 24.07
N LYS A 193 -3.13 9.96 23.31
CA LYS A 193 -3.43 8.57 23.63
C LYS A 193 -2.27 7.66 23.29
N ARG A 194 -2.00 6.70 24.18
CA ARG A 194 -0.94 5.68 24.13
C ARG A 194 0.48 6.26 24.18
N ASP A 195 1.23 5.87 25.20
CA ASP A 195 2.63 6.26 25.37
C ASP A 195 3.50 5.77 24.20
N ALA A 196 4.42 6.62 23.76
CA ALA A 196 5.40 6.31 22.71
C ALA A 196 6.41 5.23 23.11
N ILE A 197 6.70 5.11 24.40
CA ILE A 197 7.66 4.14 24.93
C ILE A 197 6.90 3.08 25.74
N PRO A 198 7.10 1.77 25.48
CA PRO A 198 6.43 0.72 26.23
C PRO A 198 6.73 0.81 27.72
N LEU A 199 5.71 0.66 28.57
CA LEU A 199 5.91 0.70 30.03
C LEU A 199 6.79 -0.47 30.53
N ALA A 200 6.71 -1.62 29.86
CA ALA A 200 7.58 -2.76 30.17
C ALA A 200 9.05 -2.40 29.93
N TYR A 201 9.35 -1.73 28.81
CA TYR A 201 10.69 -1.28 28.45
C TYR A 201 11.24 -0.20 29.40
N THR A 202 10.40 0.74 29.85
CA THR A 202 10.85 1.78 30.79
C THR A 202 11.05 1.26 32.21
N LYS A 203 10.38 0.17 32.60
CA LYS A 203 10.57 -0.48 33.91
C LYS A 203 11.87 -1.27 33.96
N ASP A 204 12.07 -2.15 32.98
CA ASP A 204 13.28 -2.95 32.85
C ASP A 204 13.46 -3.38 31.38
N GLN A 205 14.55 -2.93 30.76
CA GLN A 205 14.88 -3.26 29.37
C GLN A 205 15.21 -4.73 29.20
N HIS A 206 15.77 -5.39 30.21
CA HIS A 206 16.09 -6.81 30.15
C HIS A 206 14.80 -7.65 30.13
N ASP A 207 13.84 -7.34 31.01
CA ASP A 207 12.55 -8.05 31.10
C ASP A 207 11.56 -7.68 29.99
N PHE A 208 11.86 -6.65 29.19
CA PHE A 208 11.12 -6.35 27.97
C PHE A 208 11.35 -7.40 26.87
N PHE A 209 12.52 -8.04 26.87
CA PHE A 209 12.80 -9.14 25.95
C PHE A 209 12.43 -10.49 26.59
N PRO A 210 11.84 -11.44 25.84
CA PRO A 210 11.36 -11.31 24.46
C PRO A 210 10.00 -10.61 24.38
N PHE A 211 9.78 -9.83 23.32
CA PHE A 211 8.57 -9.04 23.09
C PHE A 211 7.68 -9.55 21.94
N ILE A 212 8.10 -10.62 21.24
CA ILE A 212 7.35 -11.32 20.21
C ILE A 212 6.96 -12.71 20.70
N ASP A 213 5.68 -13.05 20.62
CA ASP A 213 5.15 -14.35 21.07
C ASP A 213 5.40 -15.47 20.06
N VAL A 214 4.99 -16.69 20.44
CA VAL A 214 5.17 -17.91 19.63
C VAL A 214 4.42 -17.92 18.29
N TYR A 215 3.50 -16.95 18.08
CA TYR A 215 2.74 -16.78 16.85
C TYR A 215 3.27 -15.64 15.97
N GLY A 216 4.32 -14.93 16.42
CA GLY A 216 4.89 -13.79 15.71
C GLY A 216 4.23 -12.44 16.02
N GLN A 217 3.39 -12.36 17.07
CA GLN A 217 2.65 -11.16 17.45
C GLN A 217 3.34 -10.39 18.59
N TYR A 218 3.03 -9.10 18.72
CA TYR A 218 3.53 -8.29 19.84
C TYR A 218 2.95 -8.72 21.19
N LYS A 219 3.80 -8.96 22.19
CA LYS A 219 3.40 -9.51 23.50
C LYS A 219 2.67 -8.52 24.41
N TYR A 220 3.08 -7.26 24.41
CA TYR A 220 2.67 -6.30 25.44
C TYR A 220 1.38 -5.53 25.12
N SER A 221 0.74 -5.80 23.97
CA SER A 221 -0.57 -5.24 23.62
C SER A 221 -1.64 -6.31 23.54
N GLU A 222 -2.88 -5.88 23.75
CA GLU A 222 -4.08 -6.70 23.74
C GLU A 222 -5.08 -6.13 22.74
N TRP A 223 -5.72 -6.98 21.95
CA TRP A 223 -6.75 -6.60 21.00
C TRP A 223 -7.75 -7.73 20.79
N ASP A 224 -8.96 -7.38 20.34
CA ASP A 224 -9.94 -8.38 19.95
C ASP A 224 -9.44 -9.18 18.74
N GLY A 225 -9.48 -10.51 18.87
CA GLY A 225 -8.97 -11.47 17.88
C GLY A 225 -7.60 -12.09 18.18
N LYS A 226 -6.77 -11.50 19.07
CA LYS A 226 -5.39 -11.98 19.33
C LYS A 226 -5.33 -13.47 19.68
N ILE A 227 -4.49 -14.23 18.96
CA ILE A 227 -4.21 -15.63 19.28
C ILE A 227 -3.24 -15.71 20.46
N LYS A 228 -3.62 -16.43 21.51
CA LYS A 228 -2.81 -16.65 22.72
C LYS A 228 -2.51 -18.14 22.95
N LYS A 229 -3.29 -19.01 22.33
CA LYS A 229 -3.19 -20.47 22.42
C LYS A 229 -3.83 -21.13 21.20
N ASP A 230 -3.30 -22.27 20.79
CA ASP A 230 -3.71 -23.00 19.58
C ASP A 230 -5.21 -23.29 19.49
N ASN A 231 -5.88 -23.56 20.61
CA ASN A 231 -7.30 -23.88 20.60
C ASN A 231 -8.21 -22.70 20.17
N GLN A 232 -7.66 -21.49 20.02
CA GLN A 232 -8.38 -20.36 19.42
C GLN A 232 -8.51 -20.48 17.90
N PHE A 233 -7.60 -21.18 17.22
CA PHE A 233 -7.69 -21.36 15.75
C PHE A 233 -8.95 -22.12 15.33
N ALA A 234 -9.39 -23.13 16.10
CA ALA A 234 -10.62 -23.86 15.80
C ALA A 234 -11.86 -22.94 15.82
N LYS A 235 -11.91 -21.99 16.76
CA LYS A 235 -12.99 -21.00 16.85
C LYS A 235 -12.91 -19.98 15.72
N ASP A 236 -11.69 -19.61 15.32
CA ASP A 236 -11.46 -18.72 14.19
C ASP A 236 -11.95 -19.33 12.87
N ILE A 237 -11.67 -20.62 12.64
CA ILE A 237 -12.21 -21.39 11.49
C ILE A 237 -13.73 -21.41 11.50
N GLU A 238 -14.36 -21.68 12.66
CA GLU A 238 -15.82 -21.70 12.78
C GLU A 238 -16.43 -20.35 12.44
N LYS A 239 -15.89 -19.26 13.02
CA LYS A 239 -16.31 -17.88 12.72
C LYS A 239 -16.21 -17.58 11.24
N GLU A 240 -15.08 -17.92 10.62
CA GLU A 240 -14.83 -17.67 9.20
C GLU A 240 -15.76 -18.49 8.30
N ASN A 241 -16.01 -19.76 8.62
CA ASN A 241 -16.94 -20.59 7.84
C ASN A 241 -18.36 -20.00 7.86
N ILE A 242 -18.84 -19.52 9.02
CA ILE A 242 -20.15 -18.84 9.13
C ILE A 242 -20.18 -17.58 8.26
N ASP A 243 -19.12 -16.78 8.28
CA ASP A 243 -19.02 -15.57 7.47
C ASP A 243 -19.00 -15.86 5.96
N LEU A 244 -18.24 -16.85 5.51
CA LEU A 244 -18.21 -17.29 4.11
C LEU A 244 -19.53 -17.96 3.67
N GLU A 245 -20.26 -18.59 4.59
CA GLU A 245 -21.59 -19.12 4.31
C GLU A 245 -22.62 -18.02 4.09
N ALA A 246 -22.55 -16.94 4.88
CA ALA A 246 -23.44 -15.79 4.77
C ALA A 246 -23.18 -14.91 3.53
N HIS A 247 -21.96 -14.95 2.97
CA HIS A 247 -21.53 -14.05 1.90
C HIS A 247 -20.98 -14.83 0.69
N LYS A 248 -21.84 -15.11 -0.30
CA LYS A 248 -21.49 -15.94 -1.48
C LYS A 248 -20.78 -15.18 -2.62
N GLY A 249 -20.66 -13.86 -2.54
CA GLY A 249 -20.10 -13.00 -3.58
C GLY A 249 -21.16 -12.10 -4.22
N SER A 250 -20.75 -11.28 -5.18
CA SER A 250 -21.62 -10.37 -5.91
C SER A 250 -22.55 -11.12 -6.87
N GLU A 251 -23.81 -10.70 -6.95
CA GLU A 251 -24.77 -11.15 -7.96
C GLU A 251 -24.52 -10.51 -9.34
N GLU A 252 -23.67 -9.49 -9.44
CA GLU A 252 -23.35 -8.81 -10.70
C GLU A 252 -22.35 -9.60 -11.56
N TRP A 253 -21.78 -10.68 -11.02
CA TRP A 253 -20.54 -11.27 -11.54
C TRP A 253 -20.76 -12.55 -12.35
N GLY A 254 -20.15 -12.58 -13.54
CA GLY A 254 -20.05 -13.76 -14.38
C GLY A 254 -18.89 -14.69 -13.99
N LYS A 255 -18.61 -15.65 -14.86
CA LYS A 255 -17.55 -16.66 -14.70
C LYS A 255 -16.16 -16.06 -14.36
N TYR A 256 -15.83 -14.95 -15.00
CA TYR A 256 -14.56 -14.25 -14.80
C TYR A 256 -14.67 -13.06 -13.82
N GLY A 257 -15.80 -12.88 -13.13
CA GLY A 257 -16.03 -11.69 -12.29
C GLY A 257 -16.36 -10.41 -13.07
N SER A 258 -16.71 -10.56 -14.35
CA SER A 258 -17.20 -9.51 -15.26
C SER A 258 -18.68 -9.19 -15.03
N TYR A 259 -19.16 -8.07 -15.55
CA TYR A 259 -20.55 -7.66 -15.36
C TYR A 259 -21.51 -8.49 -16.23
N THR A 260 -22.38 -9.30 -15.61
CA THR A 260 -23.30 -10.19 -16.35
C THR A 260 -24.27 -9.43 -17.24
N GLU A 261 -24.78 -8.30 -16.74
CA GLU A 261 -25.77 -7.47 -17.42
C GLU A 261 -25.16 -6.54 -18.48
N SER A 262 -23.83 -6.58 -18.69
CA SER A 262 -23.26 -5.75 -19.75
C SER A 262 -23.65 -6.29 -21.13
N LYS A 263 -23.83 -5.39 -22.10
CA LYS A 263 -23.90 -5.78 -23.51
C LYS A 263 -22.66 -6.60 -23.88
N SER A 264 -22.87 -7.70 -24.60
CA SER A 264 -21.76 -8.52 -25.11
C SER A 264 -21.01 -7.79 -26.21
N LEU A 265 -19.71 -7.61 -26.02
CA LEU A 265 -18.74 -7.19 -27.01
C LEU A 265 -18.14 -8.43 -27.69
N LYS A 266 -17.14 -8.23 -28.57
CA LYS A 266 -16.45 -9.35 -29.23
C LYS A 266 -15.72 -10.21 -28.19
N ALA A 267 -16.16 -11.47 -28.05
CA ALA A 267 -15.47 -12.51 -27.29
C ALA A 267 -14.24 -12.99 -28.05
N THR A 268 -13.08 -12.97 -27.39
CA THR A 268 -11.78 -13.33 -27.98
C THR A 268 -11.13 -14.54 -27.31
N GLY A 269 -11.73 -15.08 -26.26
CA GLY A 269 -11.14 -16.17 -25.46
C GLY A 269 -10.03 -15.73 -24.52
N HIS A 270 -9.70 -14.43 -24.51
CA HIS A 270 -8.66 -13.83 -23.66
C HIS A 270 -9.09 -12.42 -23.24
N PHE A 271 -8.54 -11.97 -22.11
CA PHE A 271 -8.68 -10.59 -21.67
C PHE A 271 -8.04 -9.61 -22.66
N ARG A 272 -8.66 -8.44 -22.82
CA ARG A 272 -8.18 -7.33 -23.65
C ARG A 272 -8.71 -6.01 -23.11
N THR A 273 -8.31 -4.89 -23.68
CA THR A 273 -8.90 -3.58 -23.34
C THR A 273 -9.76 -3.06 -24.48
N GLU A 274 -10.79 -2.27 -24.15
CA GLU A 274 -11.61 -1.56 -25.12
C GLU A 274 -12.11 -0.25 -24.51
N LYS A 275 -12.08 0.84 -25.29
CA LYS A 275 -12.74 2.09 -24.93
C LYS A 275 -14.19 2.02 -25.42
N VAL A 276 -15.14 2.01 -24.49
CA VAL A 276 -16.57 1.98 -24.78
C VAL A 276 -17.20 3.27 -24.25
N ASN A 277 -17.82 4.06 -25.13
CA ASN A 277 -18.45 5.34 -24.79
C ASN A 277 -17.52 6.28 -23.99
N GLU A 278 -16.30 6.51 -24.47
CA GLU A 278 -15.26 7.31 -23.80
C GLU A 278 -14.75 6.77 -22.45
N THR A 279 -15.17 5.57 -22.04
CA THR A 279 -14.73 4.92 -20.82
C THR A 279 -13.92 3.68 -21.16
N TRP A 280 -12.75 3.55 -20.58
CA TRP A 280 -11.94 2.35 -20.73
C TRP A 280 -12.45 1.22 -19.83
N TRP A 281 -12.43 0.02 -20.39
CA TRP A 281 -12.77 -1.23 -19.74
C TRP A 281 -11.73 -2.29 -20.09
N ILE A 282 -11.54 -3.25 -19.18
CA ILE A 282 -11.04 -4.57 -19.56
C ILE A 282 -12.25 -5.34 -20.09
N ILE A 283 -12.06 -6.13 -21.14
CA ILE A 283 -13.06 -7.05 -21.67
C ILE A 283 -12.60 -8.46 -21.38
N ASP A 284 -13.47 -9.25 -20.78
CA ASP A 284 -13.17 -10.63 -20.42
C ASP A 284 -13.18 -11.56 -21.66
N PRO A 285 -12.76 -12.83 -21.50
CA PRO A 285 -12.77 -13.82 -22.59
C PRO A 285 -14.11 -14.02 -23.30
N GLU A 286 -15.23 -13.78 -22.60
CA GLU A 286 -16.61 -13.93 -23.10
C GLU A 286 -17.19 -12.63 -23.68
N GLY A 287 -16.40 -11.55 -23.72
CA GLY A 287 -16.81 -10.27 -24.29
C GLY A 287 -17.60 -9.38 -23.31
N LYS A 288 -17.56 -9.65 -22.01
CA LYS A 288 -18.22 -8.83 -20.98
C LYS A 288 -17.26 -7.80 -20.40
N VAL A 289 -17.78 -6.65 -19.99
CA VAL A 289 -16.93 -5.63 -19.36
C VAL A 289 -16.47 -6.10 -17.99
N PHE A 290 -15.21 -5.81 -17.68
CA PHE A 290 -14.52 -6.21 -16.49
C PHE A 290 -13.80 -5.01 -15.88
N TRP A 291 -13.87 -4.90 -14.57
CA TRP A 291 -13.08 -3.95 -13.79
C TRP A 291 -12.33 -4.74 -12.72
N SER A 292 -11.01 -4.58 -12.66
CA SER A 292 -10.14 -5.45 -11.87
C SER A 292 -10.07 -4.96 -10.42
N SER A 293 -10.83 -5.60 -9.53
CA SER A 293 -10.72 -5.41 -8.08
C SER A 293 -9.90 -6.56 -7.52
N GLY A 294 -8.63 -6.29 -7.22
CA GLY A 294 -7.66 -7.33 -6.92
C GLY A 294 -6.90 -7.12 -5.62
N VAL A 295 -6.03 -8.08 -5.31
CA VAL A 295 -5.12 -8.06 -4.17
C VAL A 295 -3.82 -8.78 -4.51
N ASN A 296 -2.69 -8.21 -4.11
CA ASN A 296 -1.36 -8.77 -4.32
C ASN A 296 -1.03 -9.83 -3.26
N GLY A 297 -0.24 -10.84 -3.63
CA GLY A 297 0.18 -11.90 -2.70
C GLY A 297 -0.90 -12.94 -2.37
N ALA A 298 -2.03 -12.95 -3.08
CA ALA A 298 -3.13 -13.83 -2.74
C ALA A 298 -2.75 -15.32 -2.90
N GLY A 299 -3.16 -16.12 -1.92
CA GLY A 299 -2.77 -17.53 -1.85
C GLY A 299 -1.43 -17.77 -1.13
N HIS A 300 -0.71 -16.72 -0.73
CA HIS A 300 0.52 -16.82 0.05
C HIS A 300 0.40 -16.02 1.35
N LEU A 301 0.48 -16.69 2.51
CA LEU A 301 0.59 -15.99 3.79
C LEU A 301 2.08 -15.83 4.14
N GLU A 302 2.70 -14.80 3.59
CA GLU A 302 4.13 -14.54 3.77
C GLU A 302 4.39 -13.65 4.98
N ALA A 303 4.20 -14.22 6.17
CA ALA A 303 4.65 -13.59 7.40
C ALA A 303 6.02 -14.18 7.79
N THR A 304 7.07 -13.67 7.16
CA THR A 304 8.47 -14.07 7.40
C THR A 304 9.19 -13.05 8.27
N THR A 305 10.25 -13.47 8.98
CA THR A 305 11.13 -12.54 9.72
C THR A 305 12.56 -13.05 9.81
N LYS A 306 13.51 -12.11 9.93
CA LYS A 306 14.92 -12.41 10.20
C LYS A 306 15.11 -12.77 11.68
N ILE A 307 15.72 -13.92 11.94
CA ILE A 307 16.02 -14.38 13.30
C ILE A 307 17.45 -14.05 13.71
N GLU A 308 18.42 -14.23 12.81
CA GLU A 308 19.82 -13.93 13.09
C GLU A 308 20.01 -12.45 13.49
N GLY A 309 20.71 -12.23 14.61
CA GLY A 309 20.88 -10.90 15.21
C GLY A 309 19.66 -10.35 15.96
N ARG A 310 18.52 -11.07 15.94
CA ARG A 310 17.25 -10.69 16.57
C ARG A 310 16.71 -11.77 17.52
N ASN A 311 17.51 -12.78 17.86
CA ASN A 311 17.10 -13.93 18.69
C ASN A 311 16.35 -13.52 19.96
N GLN A 312 16.84 -12.49 20.66
CA GLN A 312 16.24 -11.98 21.91
C GLN A 312 14.83 -11.41 21.74
N TYR A 313 14.37 -11.14 20.51
CA TYR A 313 13.03 -10.58 20.28
C TYR A 313 11.95 -11.64 20.49
N PHE A 314 12.27 -12.91 20.26
CA PHE A 314 11.30 -13.99 20.14
C PHE A 314 11.25 -14.85 21.40
N GLU A 315 10.03 -15.12 21.88
CA GLU A 315 9.82 -16.04 23.00
C GLU A 315 10.22 -17.46 22.65
N TYR A 316 9.97 -17.85 21.41
CA TYR A 316 10.32 -19.16 20.88
C TYR A 316 10.40 -19.11 19.37
N VAL A 317 11.44 -19.75 18.83
CA VAL A 317 11.58 -20.12 17.43
C VAL A 317 12.07 -21.57 17.42
N PRO A 318 11.47 -22.48 16.64
CA PRO A 318 11.91 -23.87 16.56
C PRO A 318 13.34 -24.00 16.04
N ASP A 319 14.04 -25.03 16.49
CA ASP A 319 15.31 -25.43 15.88
C ASP A 319 15.09 -25.89 14.43
N HIS A 320 16.12 -25.81 13.59
CA HIS A 320 16.04 -26.21 12.18
C HIS A 320 15.66 -27.69 11.98
N ASP A 321 16.02 -28.56 12.92
CA ASP A 321 15.71 -30.00 12.91
C ASP A 321 14.45 -30.37 13.70
N ASP A 322 13.68 -29.37 14.17
CA ASP A 322 12.39 -29.61 14.82
C ASP A 322 11.44 -30.33 13.83
N PRO A 323 10.88 -31.50 14.21
CA PRO A 323 10.11 -32.34 13.30
C PRO A 323 8.74 -31.74 12.93
N GLU A 324 8.23 -30.78 13.70
CA GLU A 324 6.92 -30.18 13.49
C GLU A 324 6.99 -28.78 12.88
N PHE A 325 8.01 -27.99 13.19
CA PHE A 325 8.06 -26.59 12.77
C PHE A 325 9.42 -26.16 12.20
N GLY A 326 10.42 -27.04 12.18
CA GLY A 326 11.72 -26.77 11.54
C GLY A 326 11.61 -26.57 10.02
N GLU A 327 10.56 -27.12 9.38
CA GLU A 327 10.31 -26.98 7.94
C GLU A 327 10.01 -25.54 7.47
N PHE A 328 9.68 -24.62 8.38
CA PHE A 328 9.33 -23.23 8.05
C PHE A 328 10.52 -22.26 8.07
N TRP A 329 11.74 -22.80 8.22
CA TRP A 329 12.96 -22.05 7.96
C TRP A 329 13.22 -21.95 6.46
N ASN A 330 13.50 -20.73 6.00
CA ASN A 330 13.99 -20.49 4.65
C ASN A 330 15.52 -20.65 4.60
N GLU A 331 16.05 -20.91 3.41
CA GLU A 331 17.49 -21.11 3.18
C GLU A 331 18.34 -19.89 3.59
N ASP A 332 17.74 -18.69 3.57
CA ASP A 332 18.38 -17.43 3.95
C ASP A 332 18.43 -17.16 5.46
N GLY A 333 17.98 -18.11 6.29
CA GLY A 333 17.95 -17.97 7.76
C GLY A 333 16.80 -17.11 8.27
N THR A 334 15.76 -16.88 7.47
CA THR A 334 14.48 -16.31 7.94
C THR A 334 13.49 -17.41 8.32
N TYR A 335 12.56 -17.10 9.23
CA TYR A 335 11.52 -18.04 9.67
C TYR A 335 10.12 -17.54 9.28
N ASN A 336 9.30 -18.43 8.71
CA ASN A 336 7.95 -18.13 8.22
C ASN A 336 6.87 -18.46 9.27
N PHE A 337 6.55 -17.48 10.11
CA PHE A 337 5.46 -17.58 11.08
C PHE A 337 4.09 -17.78 10.42
N GLY A 338 3.88 -17.22 9.22
CA GLY A 338 2.62 -17.36 8.49
C GLY A 338 2.30 -18.82 8.19
N GLN A 339 3.24 -19.54 7.57
CA GLN A 339 3.06 -20.97 7.27
C GLN A 339 3.01 -21.83 8.53
N ALA A 340 3.82 -21.52 9.55
CA ALA A 340 3.72 -22.19 10.84
C ALA A 340 2.33 -22.01 11.49
N ASN A 341 1.75 -20.82 11.41
CA ASN A 341 0.40 -20.54 11.89
C ASN A 341 -0.66 -21.23 11.05
N LEU A 342 -0.49 -21.36 9.73
CA LEU A 342 -1.36 -22.18 8.89
C LEU A 342 -1.33 -23.65 9.31
N LYS A 343 -0.15 -24.21 9.65
CA LYS A 343 -0.04 -25.57 10.20
C LYS A 343 -0.79 -25.69 11.53
N ARG A 344 -0.64 -24.73 12.45
CA ARG A 344 -1.40 -24.71 13.71
C ARG A 344 -2.91 -24.64 13.49
N LYS A 345 -3.34 -23.80 12.52
CA LYS A 345 -4.76 -23.58 12.21
C LYS A 345 -5.41 -24.80 11.56
N TYR A 346 -4.77 -25.38 10.55
CA TYR A 346 -5.36 -26.43 9.71
C TYR A 346 -4.82 -27.85 10.00
N GLY A 347 -3.89 -27.99 10.95
CA GLY A 347 -3.21 -29.25 11.30
C GLY A 347 -2.06 -29.63 10.38
N LYS A 348 -2.01 -29.08 9.16
CA LYS A 348 -0.91 -29.18 8.21
C LYS A 348 -0.85 -27.92 7.35
N PHE A 349 0.32 -27.57 6.85
CA PHE A 349 0.44 -26.60 5.76
C PHE A 349 0.31 -27.31 4.41
N ASP A 350 -0.61 -26.82 3.57
CA ASP A 350 -0.90 -27.36 2.24
C ASP A 350 -1.27 -26.19 1.33
N ALA A 351 -0.37 -25.84 0.40
CA ALA A 351 -0.48 -24.62 -0.39
C ALA A 351 -1.75 -24.59 -1.27
N ASP A 352 -2.17 -25.72 -1.81
CA ASP A 352 -3.39 -25.82 -2.64
C ASP A 352 -4.65 -25.65 -1.79
N THR A 353 -4.72 -26.31 -0.64
CA THR A 353 -5.83 -26.18 0.30
C THR A 353 -5.98 -24.73 0.76
N TYR A 354 -4.86 -24.09 1.10
CA TYR A 354 -4.86 -22.67 1.47
C TYR A 354 -5.30 -21.78 0.30
N SER A 355 -4.83 -22.06 -0.91
CA SER A 355 -5.22 -21.29 -2.11
C SER A 355 -6.71 -21.41 -2.41
N LYS A 356 -7.31 -22.61 -2.26
CA LYS A 356 -8.76 -22.80 -2.39
C LYS A 356 -9.52 -21.96 -1.36
N ARG A 357 -9.05 -21.90 -0.11
CA ARG A 357 -9.60 -21.02 0.94
C ARG A 357 -9.47 -19.54 0.55
N SER A 358 -8.31 -19.12 0.02
CA SER A 358 -8.09 -17.75 -0.45
C SER A 358 -9.07 -17.35 -1.56
N ILE A 359 -9.35 -18.25 -2.51
CA ILE A 359 -10.32 -17.98 -3.58
C ILE A 359 -11.75 -17.87 -3.02
N GLN A 360 -12.12 -18.70 -2.04
CA GLN A 360 -13.42 -18.58 -1.37
C GLN A 360 -13.56 -17.23 -0.68
N ARG A 361 -12.52 -16.79 0.05
CA ARG A 361 -12.43 -15.47 0.67
C ARG A 361 -12.59 -14.37 -0.36
N MET A 362 -11.77 -14.37 -1.42
CA MET A 362 -11.82 -13.36 -2.46
C MET A 362 -13.21 -13.24 -3.09
N LYS A 363 -13.82 -14.36 -3.49
CA LYS A 363 -15.19 -14.36 -4.01
C LYS A 363 -16.19 -13.79 -3.00
N SER A 364 -16.11 -14.23 -1.75
CA SER A 364 -16.94 -13.74 -0.63
C SER A 364 -16.72 -12.27 -0.29
N TRP A 365 -15.54 -11.73 -0.56
CA TRP A 365 -15.20 -10.33 -0.28
C TRP A 365 -15.48 -9.41 -1.46
N GLY A 366 -15.84 -9.97 -2.62
CA GLY A 366 -15.98 -9.21 -3.84
C GLY A 366 -14.64 -8.83 -4.46
N LEU A 367 -13.61 -9.66 -4.35
CA LEU A 367 -12.37 -9.53 -5.13
C LEU A 367 -12.40 -10.48 -6.33
N ASN A 368 -12.13 -9.98 -7.54
CA ASN A 368 -12.22 -10.75 -8.78
C ASN A 368 -10.87 -10.96 -9.47
N THR A 369 -9.77 -10.44 -8.92
CA THR A 369 -8.44 -10.58 -9.53
C THR A 369 -7.38 -10.97 -8.52
N MET A 370 -6.62 -12.02 -8.81
CA MET A 370 -5.36 -12.32 -8.14
C MET A 370 -4.30 -11.35 -8.71
N GLY A 371 -3.85 -10.40 -7.91
CA GLY A 371 -2.89 -9.38 -8.32
C GLY A 371 -1.45 -9.89 -8.38
N ALA A 372 -0.50 -8.97 -8.45
CA ALA A 372 0.92 -9.29 -8.53
C ALA A 372 1.38 -10.20 -7.38
N ASN A 373 2.36 -11.06 -7.66
CA ASN A 373 3.00 -11.95 -6.68
C ASN A 373 2.03 -12.89 -5.95
N SER A 374 0.84 -13.12 -6.52
CA SER A 374 -0.10 -14.13 -6.06
C SER A 374 0.32 -15.53 -6.53
N LYS A 375 -0.34 -16.58 -6.05
CA LYS A 375 -0.12 -17.94 -6.59
C LYS A 375 -0.31 -17.96 -8.10
N GLU A 376 0.59 -18.63 -8.81
CA GLU A 376 0.63 -18.66 -10.29
C GLU A 376 0.26 -20.03 -10.88
N GLU A 377 0.23 -21.10 -10.07
CA GLU A 377 -0.04 -22.47 -10.52
C GLU A 377 -1.51 -22.84 -10.35
N TRP A 378 -2.29 -22.77 -11.46
CA TRP A 378 -3.75 -22.93 -11.46
C TRP A 378 -4.29 -24.02 -12.38
N ASP A 379 -3.45 -24.65 -13.19
CA ASP A 379 -3.83 -25.63 -14.21
C ASP A 379 -4.50 -26.89 -13.65
N HIS A 380 -4.15 -27.28 -12.42
CA HIS A 380 -4.70 -28.42 -11.70
C HIS A 380 -5.85 -28.05 -10.74
N ILE A 381 -6.18 -26.77 -10.59
CA ILE A 381 -7.23 -26.28 -9.70
C ILE A 381 -8.58 -26.27 -10.44
N GLU A 382 -9.61 -26.86 -9.82
CA GLU A 382 -10.97 -26.91 -10.34
C GLU A 382 -11.53 -25.49 -10.61
N GLU A 383 -12.31 -25.33 -11.69
CA GLU A 383 -12.87 -24.04 -12.14
C GLU A 383 -13.61 -23.25 -11.03
N ALA A 384 -14.30 -23.94 -10.12
CA ALA A 384 -14.99 -23.33 -8.99
C ALA A 384 -14.05 -22.56 -8.05
N PHE A 385 -12.75 -22.89 -8.03
CA PHE A 385 -11.70 -22.24 -7.24
C PHE A 385 -10.74 -21.44 -8.13
N ARG A 386 -11.24 -20.88 -9.24
CA ARG A 386 -10.47 -19.99 -10.11
C ARG A 386 -10.99 -18.57 -10.08
N LEU A 387 -10.06 -17.64 -10.27
CA LEU A 387 -10.27 -16.21 -10.52
C LEU A 387 -9.28 -15.76 -11.60
N PRO A 388 -9.60 -14.68 -12.33
CA PRO A 388 -8.62 -13.99 -13.15
C PRO A 388 -7.33 -13.70 -12.38
N TYR A 389 -6.18 -13.87 -13.02
CA TYR A 389 -4.88 -13.70 -12.36
C TYR A 389 -3.83 -13.04 -13.28
N THR A 390 -2.86 -12.41 -12.65
CA THR A 390 -1.65 -11.86 -13.29
C THR A 390 -0.43 -12.71 -12.94
N ILE A 391 0.65 -12.55 -13.70
CA ILE A 391 1.96 -13.15 -13.40
C ILE A 391 2.98 -12.02 -13.36
N SER A 392 3.87 -12.05 -12.36
CA SER A 392 4.99 -11.13 -12.25
C SER A 392 6.28 -11.80 -12.74
N VAL A 393 7.09 -11.06 -13.48
CA VAL A 393 8.46 -11.43 -13.89
C VAL A 393 9.41 -10.26 -13.64
N SER A 394 10.69 -10.55 -13.41
CA SER A 394 11.70 -9.50 -13.26
C SER A 394 12.84 -9.68 -14.24
N THR A 395 13.13 -8.65 -15.03
CA THR A 395 14.23 -8.63 -15.99
C THR A 395 15.60 -8.44 -15.32
N PHE A 396 15.64 -8.24 -14.00
CA PHE A 396 16.88 -8.11 -13.23
C PHE A 396 17.62 -9.43 -13.06
N ASN A 397 16.93 -10.56 -13.26
CA ASN A 397 17.55 -11.88 -13.19
C ASN A 397 18.44 -12.10 -14.42
N GLY A 398 19.76 -11.99 -14.20
CA GLY A 398 20.77 -12.28 -15.23
C GLY A 398 21.10 -11.12 -16.17
N ALA A 399 20.33 -10.03 -16.18
CA ALA A 399 20.70 -8.81 -16.90
C ALA A 399 21.79 -8.03 -16.15
N GLU A 400 22.73 -7.44 -16.90
CA GLU A 400 23.62 -6.43 -16.33
C GLU A 400 22.83 -5.15 -16.04
N MET A 401 23.10 -4.52 -14.89
CA MET A 401 22.34 -3.38 -14.39
C MET A 401 23.14 -2.09 -14.45
N LEU A 402 22.50 -0.99 -14.84
CA LEU A 402 23.03 0.39 -14.75
C LEU A 402 22.77 1.00 -13.37
N THR A 403 22.63 0.20 -12.31
CA THR A 403 22.01 0.48 -10.99
C THR A 403 20.56 -0.03 -10.91
N ASN A 404 19.55 0.80 -11.16
CA ASN A 404 18.12 0.44 -11.02
C ASN A 404 17.38 0.35 -12.37
N PHE A 405 18.14 0.26 -13.46
CA PHE A 405 17.61 0.07 -14.81
C PHE A 405 18.48 -0.95 -15.55
N PRO A 406 17.91 -1.93 -16.26
CA PRO A 406 18.70 -2.93 -16.97
C PRO A 406 19.49 -2.29 -18.12
N ASP A 407 20.71 -2.78 -18.39
CA ASP A 407 21.47 -2.39 -19.57
C ASP A 407 20.84 -3.04 -20.81
N VAL A 408 19.79 -2.40 -21.33
CA VAL A 408 19.01 -2.85 -22.50
C VAL A 408 19.80 -2.83 -23.81
N PHE A 409 21.03 -2.30 -23.79
CA PHE A 409 21.94 -2.33 -24.94
C PHE A 409 22.84 -3.56 -24.94
N HIS A 410 22.78 -4.37 -23.88
CA HIS A 410 23.48 -5.64 -23.80
C HIS A 410 23.04 -6.57 -24.97
N PRO A 411 23.96 -7.21 -25.71
CA PRO A 411 23.62 -8.00 -26.90
C PRO A 411 22.73 -9.22 -26.63
N ASN A 412 22.68 -9.69 -25.38
CA ASN A 412 21.79 -10.77 -24.93
C ASN A 412 20.51 -10.27 -24.24
N TRP A 413 20.20 -8.97 -24.27
CA TRP A 413 18.99 -8.42 -23.61
C TRP A 413 17.72 -9.19 -23.98
N ASP A 414 17.51 -9.47 -25.27
CA ASP A 414 16.38 -10.25 -25.76
C ASP A 414 16.29 -11.66 -25.12
N ASN A 415 17.43 -12.31 -24.89
CA ASN A 415 17.47 -13.64 -24.28
C ASN A 415 17.19 -13.58 -22.78
N TYR A 416 17.75 -12.58 -22.07
CA TYR A 416 17.47 -12.37 -20.65
C TYR A 416 15.97 -12.14 -20.43
N VAL A 417 15.34 -11.31 -21.26
CA VAL A 417 13.90 -11.11 -21.21
C VAL A 417 13.16 -12.40 -21.56
N MET A 418 13.56 -13.14 -22.60
CA MET A 418 12.90 -14.39 -22.99
C MET A 418 12.89 -15.43 -21.86
N ASP A 419 14.03 -15.64 -21.20
CA ASP A 419 14.23 -16.67 -20.19
C ASP A 419 13.29 -16.50 -18.98
N GLU A 420 12.99 -15.26 -18.59
CA GLU A 420 12.07 -14.94 -17.49
C GLU A 420 10.61 -15.33 -17.80
N PHE A 421 10.23 -15.35 -19.09
CA PHE A 421 8.85 -15.64 -19.49
C PHE A 421 8.64 -17.12 -19.84
N GLU A 422 9.58 -17.77 -20.52
CA GLU A 422 9.33 -19.06 -21.19
C GLU A 422 8.70 -20.12 -20.27
N LYS A 423 9.29 -20.32 -19.08
CA LYS A 423 8.84 -21.34 -18.13
C LYS A 423 7.43 -21.03 -17.60
N LYS A 424 7.17 -19.78 -17.23
CA LYS A 424 5.86 -19.36 -16.69
C LYS A 424 4.79 -19.35 -17.79
N ALA A 425 5.13 -18.90 -18.99
CA ALA A 425 4.24 -18.84 -20.15
C ALA A 425 3.79 -20.24 -20.59
N ALA A 426 4.66 -21.24 -20.51
CA ALA A 426 4.32 -22.63 -20.85
C ALA A 426 3.12 -23.16 -20.06
N LYS A 427 2.94 -22.71 -18.80
CA LYS A 427 1.82 -23.10 -17.92
C LYS A 427 0.56 -22.24 -18.09
N ALA A 428 0.70 -20.97 -18.50
CA ALA A 428 -0.40 -19.99 -18.44
C ALA A 428 -0.93 -19.50 -19.81
N LYS A 429 -0.17 -19.63 -20.90
CA LYS A 429 -0.49 -18.97 -22.18
C LYS A 429 -1.84 -19.36 -22.79
N SER A 430 -2.30 -20.59 -22.56
CA SER A 430 -3.58 -21.08 -23.07
C SER A 430 -4.75 -20.84 -22.12
N ASP A 431 -4.47 -20.36 -20.92
CA ASP A 431 -5.46 -20.23 -19.86
C ASP A 431 -6.32 -18.99 -20.04
N ALA A 432 -7.64 -19.14 -20.12
CA ALA A 432 -8.55 -18.00 -20.27
C ALA A 432 -8.57 -17.08 -19.04
N TYR A 433 -8.23 -17.57 -17.84
CA TYR A 433 -8.16 -16.77 -16.62
C TYR A 433 -6.88 -15.94 -16.52
N PHE A 434 -5.84 -16.29 -17.30
CA PHE A 434 -4.60 -15.52 -17.30
C PHE A 434 -4.81 -14.18 -18.03
N MET A 435 -4.77 -13.08 -17.27
CA MET A 435 -4.98 -11.73 -17.78
C MET A 435 -3.76 -11.19 -18.52
N GLY A 436 -2.59 -11.26 -17.89
CA GLY A 436 -1.37 -10.66 -18.43
C GLY A 436 -0.21 -10.56 -17.45
N TRP A 437 0.86 -9.94 -17.92
CA TRP A 437 2.16 -9.87 -17.26
C TRP A 437 2.40 -8.50 -16.63
N PHE A 438 2.74 -8.47 -15.35
CA PHE A 438 3.53 -7.39 -14.77
C PHE A 438 5.01 -7.71 -14.98
N VAL A 439 5.80 -6.72 -15.38
CA VAL A 439 7.22 -6.90 -15.72
C VAL A 439 8.03 -5.86 -14.99
N ASP A 440 8.87 -6.32 -14.06
CA ASP A 440 9.54 -5.49 -13.06
C ASP A 440 8.58 -4.71 -12.17
N GLU A 441 9.15 -3.98 -11.22
CA GLU A 441 8.43 -3.20 -10.22
C GLU A 441 9.26 -2.00 -9.78
N ASN A 442 8.62 -0.84 -9.64
CA ASN A 442 9.22 0.39 -9.12
C ASN A 442 10.57 0.74 -9.78
N LEU A 443 10.71 0.47 -11.08
CA LEU A 443 11.89 0.86 -11.83
C LEU A 443 12.07 2.38 -11.71
N THR A 444 13.28 2.82 -11.38
CA THR A 444 13.60 4.24 -11.34
C THR A 444 13.56 4.79 -12.77
N MET A 445 12.64 5.72 -13.05
CA MET A 445 12.64 6.48 -14.30
C MET A 445 13.41 7.78 -14.10
N TYR A 446 14.21 8.13 -15.10
CA TYR A 446 15.14 9.23 -15.03
C TYR A 446 14.68 10.37 -15.95
N THR A 447 15.21 11.57 -15.72
CA THR A 447 15.30 12.55 -16.80
C THR A 447 16.39 12.15 -17.79
N PRO A 448 16.38 12.65 -19.04
CA PRO A 448 17.43 12.34 -19.99
C PRO A 448 18.86 12.61 -19.51
N VAL A 449 19.05 13.69 -18.74
CA VAL A 449 20.38 14.05 -18.21
C VAL A 449 20.80 13.08 -17.11
N GLU A 450 19.93 12.80 -16.14
CA GLU A 450 20.21 11.84 -15.06
C GLU A 450 20.52 10.44 -15.60
N PHE A 451 19.80 9.99 -16.65
CA PHE A 451 20.10 8.71 -17.29
C PHE A 451 21.48 8.70 -17.96
N ALA A 452 21.84 9.78 -18.66
CA ALA A 452 23.15 9.88 -19.28
C ALA A 452 24.29 9.93 -18.24
N ASP A 453 24.09 10.67 -17.14
CA ASP A 453 25.04 10.76 -16.02
C ASP A 453 25.21 9.38 -15.34
N LEU A 454 24.11 8.63 -15.18
CA LEU A 454 24.16 7.24 -14.70
C LEU A 454 24.97 6.34 -15.65
N VAL A 455 24.68 6.41 -16.95
CA VAL A 455 25.34 5.61 -17.98
C VAL A 455 26.84 5.91 -18.04
N ILE A 456 27.26 7.17 -17.98
CA ILE A 456 28.67 7.54 -18.12
C ILE A 456 29.53 7.12 -16.93
N MET A 457 28.93 6.99 -15.73
CA MET A 457 29.61 6.52 -14.52
C MET A 457 29.87 5.01 -14.50
N ASN A 458 29.26 4.25 -15.40
CA ASN A 458 29.48 2.81 -15.49
C ASN A 458 30.87 2.46 -16.03
N GLY A 459 31.36 1.27 -15.66
CA GLY A 459 32.69 0.77 -16.03
C GLY A 459 32.82 0.44 -17.52
N ALA A 460 34.04 0.06 -17.94
CA ALA A 460 34.37 -0.22 -19.34
C ALA A 460 33.60 -1.41 -19.98
N SER A 461 32.91 -2.22 -19.17
CA SER A 461 32.08 -3.34 -19.63
C SER A 461 30.65 -2.94 -20.00
N SER A 462 30.18 -1.74 -19.61
CA SER A 462 28.79 -1.34 -19.88
C SER A 462 28.54 -1.15 -21.37
N PHE A 463 27.50 -1.83 -21.86
CA PHE A 463 27.08 -1.74 -23.26
C PHE A 463 26.34 -0.43 -23.50
N ALA A 464 25.52 0.04 -22.55
CA ALA A 464 24.87 1.35 -22.63
C ALA A 464 25.90 2.46 -22.79
N LYS A 465 26.98 2.44 -22.00
CA LYS A 465 28.03 3.44 -22.11
C LYS A 465 28.75 3.41 -23.44
N ALA A 466 29.07 2.22 -23.94
CA ALA A 466 29.68 2.06 -25.26
C ALA A 466 28.77 2.62 -26.37
N GLU A 467 27.46 2.30 -26.31
CA GLU A 467 26.48 2.79 -27.29
C GLU A 467 26.24 4.30 -27.20
N TYR A 468 26.24 4.87 -25.99
CA TYR A 468 26.12 6.32 -25.80
C TYR A 468 27.31 7.07 -26.40
N LEU A 469 28.55 6.65 -26.09
CA LEU A 469 29.76 7.26 -26.64
C LEU A 469 29.83 7.10 -28.17
N LYS A 470 29.48 5.93 -28.69
CA LYS A 470 29.39 5.68 -30.13
C LYS A 470 28.37 6.58 -30.82
N MET A 471 27.22 6.83 -30.19
CA MET A 471 26.22 7.77 -30.70
C MET A 471 26.77 9.20 -30.76
N LEU A 472 27.45 9.66 -29.69
CA LEU A 472 28.08 10.98 -29.69
C LEU A 472 29.13 11.11 -30.81
N GLU A 473 30.01 10.12 -30.96
CA GLU A 473 31.02 10.08 -32.03
C GLU A 473 30.36 10.09 -33.43
N ALA A 474 29.30 9.30 -33.63
CA ALA A 474 28.56 9.26 -34.90
C ALA A 474 27.90 10.60 -35.26
N LYS A 475 27.54 11.41 -34.26
CA LYS A 475 27.02 12.78 -34.43
C LYS A 475 28.12 13.83 -34.61
N GLY A 476 29.38 13.41 -34.71
CA GLY A 476 30.53 14.29 -34.95
C GLY A 476 31.09 14.93 -33.68
N GLU A 477 30.70 14.46 -32.49
CA GLU A 477 31.33 14.92 -31.24
C GLU A 477 32.80 14.48 -31.21
N THR A 478 33.68 15.40 -30.84
CA THR A 478 35.12 15.13 -30.77
C THR A 478 35.56 15.14 -29.31
N LEU A 479 36.60 14.38 -28.96
CA LEU A 479 37.10 14.38 -27.60
C LEU A 479 37.47 15.79 -27.07
N HIS A 480 37.95 16.67 -27.97
CA HIS A 480 38.25 18.05 -27.61
C HIS A 480 36.99 18.83 -27.20
N SER A 481 35.93 18.75 -28.00
CA SER A 481 34.66 19.41 -27.70
C SER A 481 33.94 18.75 -26.51
N PHE A 482 34.00 17.43 -26.36
CA PHE A 482 33.53 16.72 -25.18
C PHE A 482 34.19 17.25 -23.91
N ASN A 483 35.53 17.22 -23.84
CA ASN A 483 36.29 17.77 -22.71
C ASN A 483 35.95 19.23 -22.40
N LYS A 484 35.72 20.04 -23.44
CA LYS A 484 35.34 21.44 -23.27
C LYS A 484 33.95 21.60 -22.65
N LYS A 485 32.97 20.81 -23.11
CA LYS A 485 31.57 20.85 -22.65
C LYS A 485 31.41 20.30 -21.23
N THR A 486 32.17 19.26 -20.89
CA THR A 486 32.07 18.55 -19.61
C THR A 486 33.13 18.98 -18.58
N HIS A 487 33.98 19.95 -18.94
CA HIS A 487 35.13 20.37 -18.13
C HIS A 487 36.09 19.22 -17.75
N SER A 488 36.21 18.20 -18.61
CA SER A 488 37.10 17.06 -18.41
C SER A 488 38.44 17.18 -19.17
N HIS A 489 39.36 16.24 -18.92
CA HIS A 489 40.73 16.25 -19.47
C HIS A 489 41.19 14.88 -20.00
N PHE A 490 40.30 14.14 -20.65
CA PHE A 490 40.61 12.83 -21.23
C PHE A 490 41.49 12.96 -22.48
N LYS A 491 42.44 12.04 -22.68
CA LYS A 491 43.37 12.05 -23.83
C LYS A 491 42.90 11.17 -24.99
N LYS A 492 42.00 10.22 -24.74
CA LYS A 492 41.38 9.33 -25.73
C LYS A 492 40.02 8.83 -25.23
N TRP A 493 39.10 8.49 -26.13
CA TRP A 493 37.78 7.94 -25.78
C TRP A 493 37.84 6.68 -24.89
N LYS A 494 38.89 5.85 -25.04
CA LYS A 494 39.13 4.70 -24.14
C LYS A 494 39.25 5.10 -22.67
N GLU A 495 39.76 6.30 -22.36
CA GLU A 495 39.82 6.80 -20.98
C GLU A 495 38.44 7.22 -20.48
N VAL A 496 37.60 7.80 -21.34
CA VAL A 496 36.18 8.08 -21.02
C VAL A 496 35.45 6.77 -20.72
N MET A 497 35.62 5.77 -21.60
CA MET A 497 35.03 4.43 -21.45
C MET A 497 35.41 3.77 -20.12
N SER A 498 36.66 3.93 -19.67
CA SER A 498 37.15 3.31 -18.44
C SER A 498 36.88 4.12 -17.16
N SER A 499 36.50 5.39 -17.30
CA SER A 499 36.26 6.29 -16.17
C SER A 499 34.92 6.00 -15.50
N THR A 500 34.88 5.90 -14.18
CA THR A 500 33.63 5.82 -13.40
C THR A 500 33.30 7.11 -12.67
N LYS A 501 33.98 8.21 -13.06
CA LYS A 501 33.76 9.54 -12.47
C LYS A 501 32.43 10.10 -12.94
N GLU A 502 31.80 10.84 -12.06
CA GLU A 502 30.71 11.75 -12.39
C GLU A 502 31.20 12.80 -13.39
N ILE A 503 30.44 12.99 -14.46
CA ILE A 503 30.71 13.92 -15.56
C ILE A 503 29.38 14.59 -15.87
N ASP A 504 29.32 15.92 -15.79
CA ASP A 504 28.11 16.67 -16.15
C ASP A 504 27.85 16.58 -17.66
N LEU A 505 26.79 15.88 -18.04
CA LEU A 505 26.36 15.73 -19.43
C LEU A 505 25.23 16.67 -19.84
N SER A 506 24.89 17.68 -19.03
CA SER A 506 23.81 18.64 -19.31
C SER A 506 23.99 19.40 -20.64
N ALA A 507 25.23 19.56 -21.11
CA ALA A 507 25.55 20.18 -22.40
C ALA A 507 25.12 19.34 -23.62
N PHE A 508 24.77 18.07 -23.44
CA PHE A 508 24.36 17.11 -24.48
C PHE A 508 22.84 16.89 -24.49
N LYS A 509 22.04 17.92 -24.22
CA LYS A 509 20.60 17.80 -23.98
C LYS A 509 19.83 17.00 -25.06
N ALA A 510 20.09 17.25 -26.34
CA ALA A 510 19.37 16.58 -27.42
C ALA A 510 19.81 15.12 -27.58
N GLU A 511 21.11 14.86 -27.43
CA GLU A 511 21.69 13.53 -27.47
C GLU A 511 21.23 12.67 -26.28
N ASN A 512 21.19 13.26 -25.09
CA ASN A 512 20.68 12.61 -23.88
C ASN A 512 19.22 12.21 -24.04
N ALA A 513 18.39 13.10 -24.59
CA ALA A 513 16.98 12.82 -24.87
C ALA A 513 16.84 11.66 -25.86
N GLU A 514 17.54 11.71 -27.00
CA GLU A 514 17.49 10.64 -28.00
C GLU A 514 18.00 9.29 -27.46
N PHE A 515 19.06 9.29 -26.65
CA PHE A 515 19.59 8.07 -26.07
C PHE A 515 18.65 7.47 -25.03
N TYR A 516 18.08 8.30 -24.16
CA TYR A 516 17.10 7.85 -23.18
C TYR A 516 15.83 7.33 -23.85
N ASP A 517 15.33 8.00 -24.90
CA ASP A 517 14.22 7.50 -25.71
C ASP A 517 14.53 6.13 -26.29
N ARG A 518 15.73 5.95 -26.87
CA ARG A 518 16.15 4.65 -27.40
C ARG A 518 16.20 3.57 -26.31
N ALA A 519 16.66 3.89 -25.10
CA ALA A 519 16.69 2.95 -23.99
C ALA A 519 15.28 2.53 -23.55
N LEU A 520 14.37 3.49 -23.38
CA LEU A 520 12.96 3.22 -23.04
C LEU A 520 12.26 2.40 -24.13
N GLU A 521 12.42 2.80 -25.40
CA GLU A 521 11.84 2.09 -26.54
C GLU A 521 12.37 0.64 -26.62
N LEU A 522 13.67 0.40 -26.40
CA LEU A 522 14.24 -0.95 -26.34
C LEU A 522 13.69 -1.77 -25.17
N TYR A 523 13.59 -1.20 -23.98
CA TYR A 523 13.00 -1.86 -22.82
C TYR A 523 11.57 -2.34 -23.11
N PHE A 524 10.67 -1.41 -23.44
CA PHE A 524 9.25 -1.72 -23.61
C PHE A 524 8.96 -2.57 -24.85
N SER A 525 9.65 -2.32 -25.97
CA SER A 525 9.43 -3.09 -27.21
C SER A 525 9.92 -4.53 -27.10
N THR A 526 11.07 -4.77 -26.44
CA THR A 526 11.61 -6.13 -26.28
C THR A 526 10.67 -6.99 -25.44
N ILE A 527 10.14 -6.43 -24.35
CA ILE A 527 9.15 -7.10 -23.50
C ILE A 527 7.86 -7.40 -24.27
N ARG A 528 7.29 -6.40 -24.97
CA ARG A 528 6.09 -6.60 -25.80
C ARG A 528 6.31 -7.71 -26.83
N ASN A 529 7.42 -7.65 -27.57
CA ASN A 529 7.78 -8.65 -28.57
C ASN A 529 7.95 -10.05 -27.97
N THR A 530 8.46 -10.15 -26.74
CA THR A 530 8.59 -11.42 -26.02
C THR A 530 7.23 -11.98 -25.64
N ILE A 531 6.35 -11.16 -25.05
CA ILE A 531 4.96 -11.56 -24.71
C ILE A 531 4.21 -12.05 -25.95
N ASP A 532 4.34 -11.35 -27.09
CA ASP A 532 3.70 -11.76 -28.35
C ASP A 532 4.18 -13.12 -28.86
N LYS A 533 5.46 -13.47 -28.62
CA LYS A 533 6.03 -14.77 -29.00
C LYS A 533 5.59 -15.90 -28.07
N VAL A 534 5.70 -15.69 -26.75
CA VAL A 534 5.56 -16.78 -25.75
C VAL A 534 4.12 -16.98 -25.28
N SER A 535 3.32 -15.91 -25.30
CA SER A 535 1.95 -15.89 -24.81
C SER A 535 1.09 -14.94 -25.65
N PRO A 536 0.83 -15.28 -26.94
CA PRO A 536 0.05 -14.42 -27.82
C PRO A 536 -1.33 -14.11 -27.24
N ASN A 537 -1.84 -12.91 -27.50
CA ASN A 537 -3.11 -12.37 -26.97
C ASN A 537 -3.15 -12.10 -25.45
N LYS A 538 -2.03 -12.26 -24.72
CA LYS A 538 -1.95 -11.87 -23.30
C LYS A 538 -1.52 -10.42 -23.15
N MET A 539 -2.09 -9.75 -22.15
CA MET A 539 -1.87 -8.33 -21.94
C MET A 539 -0.47 -8.07 -21.35
N TYR A 540 0.17 -7.00 -21.80
CA TYR A 540 1.31 -6.40 -21.12
C TYR A 540 0.78 -5.32 -20.16
N LEU A 541 0.91 -5.55 -18.86
CA LEU A 541 0.36 -4.71 -17.80
C LEU A 541 1.34 -3.63 -17.30
N GLY A 542 2.52 -3.53 -17.92
CA GLY A 542 3.55 -2.55 -17.57
C GLY A 542 4.43 -2.96 -16.39
N CYS A 543 5.14 -1.97 -15.84
CA CYS A 543 6.23 -2.13 -14.87
C CYS A 543 5.98 -1.47 -13.51
N ARG A 544 4.70 -1.28 -13.16
CA ARG A 544 4.24 -0.82 -11.84
C ARG A 544 5.01 0.43 -11.38
N PHE A 545 4.86 1.52 -12.12
CA PHE A 545 5.52 2.80 -11.83
C PHE A 545 5.19 3.25 -10.41
N ASN A 546 6.18 3.74 -9.66
CA ASN A 546 5.91 4.42 -8.39
C ASN A 546 5.44 5.84 -8.70
N ASP A 547 4.39 6.35 -8.07
CA ASP A 547 3.86 7.69 -8.36
C ASP A 547 4.63 8.85 -7.72
N ASP A 548 5.93 8.64 -7.45
CA ASP A 548 6.83 9.59 -6.80
C ASP A 548 7.75 10.30 -7.80
N GLU A 549 8.83 10.91 -7.28
CA GLU A 549 9.85 11.61 -8.08
C GLU A 549 10.58 10.72 -9.10
N HIS A 550 10.45 9.38 -8.99
CA HIS A 550 11.04 8.42 -9.90
C HIS A 550 10.13 8.07 -11.10
N THR A 551 9.00 8.76 -11.28
CA THR A 551 8.15 8.64 -12.48
C THR A 551 7.90 9.99 -13.15
N ASN A 552 8.01 10.02 -14.47
CA ASN A 552 7.76 11.23 -15.26
C ASN A 552 6.84 10.94 -16.46
N LYS A 553 6.08 11.96 -16.85
CA LYS A 553 5.11 11.89 -17.96
C LYS A 553 5.73 11.36 -19.26
N HIS A 554 6.93 11.81 -19.61
CA HIS A 554 7.63 11.40 -20.84
C HIS A 554 7.82 9.88 -20.90
N THR A 555 8.29 9.28 -19.81
CA THR A 555 8.52 7.83 -19.76
C THR A 555 7.19 7.05 -19.87
N VAL A 556 6.14 7.55 -19.21
CA VAL A 556 4.80 6.95 -19.29
C VAL A 556 4.23 7.05 -20.72
N GLU A 557 4.48 8.14 -21.45
CA GLU A 557 4.09 8.30 -22.86
C GLU A 557 4.79 7.28 -23.78
N VAL A 558 6.07 6.99 -23.53
CA VAL A 558 6.79 5.92 -24.26
C VAL A 558 6.22 4.55 -23.91
N ALA A 559 6.03 4.25 -22.63
CA ALA A 559 5.45 2.99 -22.16
C ALA A 559 4.07 2.72 -22.80
N ALA A 560 3.23 3.77 -22.89
CA ALA A 560 1.90 3.71 -23.47
C ALA A 560 1.89 3.24 -24.93
N LYS A 561 3.00 3.30 -25.67
CA LYS A 561 3.06 2.75 -27.05
C LYS A 561 3.04 1.22 -27.06
N TYR A 562 3.47 0.57 -25.98
CA TYR A 562 3.75 -0.86 -25.92
C TYR A 562 2.85 -1.65 -24.96
N VAL A 563 2.42 -1.02 -23.87
CA VAL A 563 1.58 -1.67 -22.87
C VAL A 563 0.10 -1.65 -23.27
N ASP A 564 -0.62 -2.69 -22.87
CA ASP A 564 -2.07 -2.76 -22.98
C ASP A 564 -2.75 -1.94 -21.88
N ILE A 565 -2.16 -1.94 -20.68
CA ILE A 565 -2.58 -1.17 -19.50
C ILE A 565 -1.32 -0.58 -18.85
N ILE A 566 -1.37 0.69 -18.45
CA ILE A 566 -0.30 1.32 -17.66
C ILE A 566 -0.56 1.05 -16.18
N SER A 567 0.40 0.50 -15.45
CA SER A 567 0.24 0.19 -14.02
C SER A 567 1.00 1.16 -13.12
N PHE A 568 0.39 1.56 -12.01
CA PHE A 568 0.98 2.44 -10.99
C PHE A 568 0.82 1.89 -9.58
N ASN A 569 1.89 1.89 -8.79
CA ASN A 569 1.81 1.84 -7.34
C ASN A 569 1.48 3.27 -6.88
N HIS A 570 0.32 3.48 -6.26
CA HIS A 570 -0.21 4.81 -5.95
C HIS A 570 -0.77 4.86 -4.52
N TYR A 571 0.03 5.41 -3.61
CA TYR A 571 -0.20 5.39 -2.17
C TYR A 571 -0.76 6.73 -1.66
N ASP A 572 -2.01 7.02 -2.00
CA ASP A 572 -2.74 8.23 -1.62
C ASP A 572 -4.17 7.90 -1.11
N ASP A 573 -4.95 8.90 -0.72
CA ASP A 573 -6.33 8.75 -0.25
C ASP A 573 -7.34 8.56 -1.41
N ASP A 574 -7.00 8.98 -2.63
CA ASP A 574 -7.79 8.84 -3.85
C ASP A 574 -6.91 8.86 -5.13
N VAL A 575 -7.49 8.54 -6.30
CA VAL A 575 -6.75 8.50 -7.59
C VAL A 575 -6.78 9.81 -8.38
N ASP A 576 -7.30 10.89 -7.79
CA ASP A 576 -7.50 12.18 -8.46
C ASP A 576 -6.49 13.23 -7.97
N SER A 577 -5.41 12.79 -7.31
CA SER A 577 -4.35 13.68 -6.83
C SER A 577 -3.75 14.48 -7.99
N GLU A 578 -3.44 15.76 -7.72
CA GLU A 578 -3.00 16.68 -8.78
C GLU A 578 -1.71 16.21 -9.47
N ASP A 579 -0.78 15.65 -8.70
CA ASP A 579 0.51 15.20 -9.19
C ASP A 579 0.39 13.92 -10.03
N PHE A 580 -0.46 12.98 -9.59
CA PHE A 580 -0.75 11.80 -10.39
C PHE A 580 -1.45 12.17 -11.71
N MET A 581 -2.40 13.10 -11.66
CA MET A 581 -3.12 13.55 -12.86
C MET A 581 -2.23 14.32 -13.85
N LYS A 582 -1.18 15.01 -13.40
CA LYS A 582 -0.18 15.61 -14.32
C LYS A 582 0.54 14.56 -15.18
N ILE A 583 0.68 13.33 -14.67
CA ILE A 583 1.34 12.23 -15.39
C ILE A 583 0.38 11.61 -16.40
N ILE A 584 -0.83 11.23 -15.97
CA ILE A 584 -1.68 10.33 -16.76
C ILE A 584 -2.76 11.04 -17.59
N ASN A 585 -3.17 12.27 -17.25
CA ASN A 585 -4.41 12.86 -17.80
C ASN A 585 -4.42 13.00 -19.33
N ASP A 586 -3.28 13.32 -19.95
CA ASP A 586 -3.17 13.55 -21.40
C ASP A 586 -2.95 12.27 -22.23
N ILE A 587 -2.82 11.12 -21.57
CA ILE A 587 -2.56 9.83 -22.23
C ILE A 587 -3.90 9.08 -22.38
N ASP A 588 -4.37 8.85 -23.61
CA ASP A 588 -5.59 8.06 -23.89
C ASP A 588 -5.29 6.55 -23.89
N LYS A 589 -4.96 6.03 -22.71
CA LYS A 589 -4.68 4.62 -22.45
C LYS A 589 -5.30 4.24 -21.10
N PRO A 590 -5.81 3.00 -20.92
CA PRO A 590 -6.26 2.57 -19.60
C PRO A 590 -5.07 2.45 -18.64
N TYR A 591 -5.33 2.74 -17.38
CA TYR A 591 -4.40 2.50 -16.30
C TYR A 591 -5.02 1.67 -15.19
N LEU A 592 -4.16 1.01 -14.41
CA LEU A 592 -4.53 0.20 -13.26
C LEU A 592 -3.66 0.61 -12.07
N ILE A 593 -4.29 0.82 -10.92
CA ILE A 593 -3.54 0.97 -9.68
C ILE A 593 -3.12 -0.42 -9.23
N SER A 594 -1.84 -0.71 -9.33
CA SER A 594 -1.27 -2.02 -9.03
C SER A 594 -0.90 -2.20 -7.55
N GLU A 595 -0.84 -1.10 -6.80
CA GLU A 595 -0.74 -1.09 -5.34
C GLU A 595 -1.41 0.14 -4.71
N PHE A 596 -2.18 -0.10 -3.67
CA PHE A 596 -2.57 0.88 -2.65
C PHE A 596 -2.89 0.11 -1.36
N ASN A 597 -2.80 0.76 -0.20
CA ASN A 597 -3.26 0.19 1.07
C ASN A 597 -3.47 1.26 2.12
N PHE A 598 -3.99 0.86 3.28
CA PHE A 598 -4.04 1.67 4.49
C PHE A 598 -3.84 0.74 5.69
N GLY A 599 -2.93 1.10 6.60
CA GLY A 599 -2.69 0.33 7.82
C GLY A 599 -2.76 1.17 9.10
N THR A 600 -2.86 0.48 10.23
CA THR A 600 -2.98 1.10 11.57
C THR A 600 -2.25 0.26 12.62
N LEU A 601 -2.16 0.75 13.86
CA LEU A 601 -1.47 0.12 14.97
C LEU A 601 -2.43 -0.39 16.06
N ASP A 602 -3.73 -0.51 15.76
CA ASP A 602 -4.76 -0.96 16.70
C ASP A 602 -4.80 -2.49 16.90
N LYS A 603 -4.00 -3.24 16.13
CA LYS A 603 -3.89 -4.72 16.17
C LYS A 603 -2.45 -5.21 16.40
N GLY A 604 -1.66 -4.47 17.17
CA GLY A 604 -0.37 -4.95 17.70
C GLY A 604 0.83 -4.90 16.74
N LYS A 605 0.68 -4.27 15.56
CA LYS A 605 1.83 -3.95 14.70
C LYS A 605 2.60 -2.75 15.21
N LEU A 606 3.88 -2.68 14.85
CA LEU A 606 4.81 -1.61 15.23
C LEU A 606 4.97 -0.54 14.16
N TYR A 607 4.36 -0.74 13.00
CA TYR A 607 4.33 0.19 11.89
C TYR A 607 3.03 -0.01 11.12
N THR A 608 2.57 1.02 10.42
CA THR A 608 1.33 0.97 9.64
C THR A 608 1.53 0.45 8.22
N GLY A 609 2.75 0.54 7.70
CA GLY A 609 2.98 0.52 6.26
C GLY A 609 2.97 1.94 5.68
N VAL A 610 2.85 2.03 4.36
CA VAL A 610 3.02 3.27 3.58
C VAL A 610 1.96 4.32 3.93
N CYS A 611 0.67 3.97 3.82
CA CYS A 611 -0.42 4.87 4.18
C CYS A 611 -1.06 4.48 5.52
N THR A 612 -1.54 5.49 6.24
CA THR A 612 -2.05 5.32 7.60
C THR A 612 -3.58 5.40 7.67
N ALA A 613 -4.15 4.73 8.66
CA ALA A 613 -5.54 4.79 9.07
C ALA A 613 -5.62 4.89 10.60
N SER A 614 -6.77 5.36 11.10
CA SER A 614 -7.03 5.47 12.53
C SER A 614 -7.16 4.09 13.20
N ASP A 615 -8.05 3.26 12.66
CA ASP A 615 -8.45 1.95 13.18
C ASP A 615 -8.88 1.04 12.01
N GLN A 616 -9.23 -0.23 12.28
CA GLN A 616 -9.67 -1.17 11.23
C GLN A 616 -10.91 -0.68 10.47
N ARG A 617 -11.84 0.03 11.13
CA ARG A 617 -12.99 0.64 10.46
C ARG A 617 -12.54 1.70 9.46
N ASN A 618 -11.63 2.59 9.87
CA ASN A 618 -11.13 3.64 9.00
C ASN A 618 -10.33 3.07 7.82
N ARG A 619 -9.60 1.95 7.99
CA ARG A 619 -9.03 1.22 6.84
C ARG A 619 -10.13 0.89 5.80
N GLY A 620 -11.26 0.36 6.26
CA GLY A 620 -12.42 0.07 5.41
C GLY A 620 -13.03 1.32 4.76
N GLU A 621 -13.20 2.39 5.52
CA GLU A 621 -13.73 3.65 4.97
C GLU A 621 -12.80 4.28 3.93
N LYS A 622 -11.47 4.21 4.14
CA LYS A 622 -10.47 4.66 3.18
C LYS A 622 -10.43 3.77 1.93
N TYR A 623 -10.54 2.44 2.09
CA TYR A 623 -10.74 1.53 0.95
C TYR A 623 -11.98 1.95 0.14
N GLU A 624 -13.11 2.16 0.80
CA GLU A 624 -14.35 2.59 0.13
C GLU A 624 -14.14 3.91 -0.61
N HIS A 625 -13.46 4.88 -0.02
CA HIS A 625 -13.20 6.17 -0.64
C HIS A 625 -12.33 6.03 -1.90
N TYR A 626 -11.20 5.33 -1.78
CA TYR A 626 -10.22 5.13 -2.84
C TYR A 626 -10.80 4.35 -4.02
N VAL A 627 -11.47 3.22 -3.76
CA VAL A 627 -12.06 2.42 -4.84
C VAL A 627 -13.19 3.20 -5.52
N ASN A 628 -13.97 3.99 -4.79
CA ASN A 628 -14.99 4.83 -5.41
C ASN A 628 -14.37 5.89 -6.35
N SER A 629 -13.30 6.60 -5.97
CA SER A 629 -12.66 7.56 -6.89
C SER A 629 -12.13 6.86 -8.14
N ALA A 630 -11.51 5.69 -7.98
CA ALA A 630 -11.06 4.86 -9.10
C ALA A 630 -12.20 4.42 -10.03
N LEU A 631 -13.36 4.05 -9.48
CA LEU A 631 -14.53 3.71 -10.29
C LEU A 631 -15.08 4.91 -11.08
N HIS A 632 -14.85 6.16 -10.65
CA HIS A 632 -15.30 7.37 -11.38
C HIS A 632 -14.30 7.78 -12.46
N ALA A 633 -13.03 7.42 -12.30
CA ALA A 633 -12.00 7.69 -13.29
C ALA A 633 -12.24 6.86 -14.56
N LYS A 634 -12.50 7.54 -15.69
CA LYS A 634 -12.83 6.90 -16.98
C LYS A 634 -11.73 6.00 -17.54
N LYS A 635 -10.47 6.28 -17.17
CA LYS A 635 -9.29 5.54 -17.65
C LYS A 635 -8.80 4.49 -16.66
N CYS A 636 -9.24 4.55 -15.40
CA CYS A 636 -8.89 3.53 -14.41
C CYS A 636 -9.73 2.26 -14.65
N VAL A 637 -9.06 1.14 -14.90
CA VAL A 637 -9.69 -0.17 -15.17
C VAL A 637 -9.54 -1.17 -14.03
N GLY A 638 -8.91 -0.76 -12.92
CA GLY A 638 -8.80 -1.59 -11.73
C GLY A 638 -7.90 -1.01 -10.66
N VAL A 639 -8.01 -1.60 -9.46
CA VAL A 639 -7.16 -1.32 -8.30
C VAL A 639 -6.81 -2.63 -7.58
N HIS A 640 -5.55 -2.80 -7.20
CA HIS A 640 -5.05 -3.97 -6.48
C HIS A 640 -4.56 -3.57 -5.08
N TRP A 641 -5.18 -4.13 -4.05
CA TRP A 641 -4.80 -3.92 -2.66
C TRP A 641 -3.44 -4.59 -2.37
N ASN A 642 -2.53 -3.88 -1.71
CA ASN A 642 -1.26 -4.43 -1.26
C ASN A 642 -1.27 -4.59 0.28
N LEU A 643 -1.61 -5.73 0.86
CA LEU A 643 -1.47 -7.08 0.30
C LEU A 643 -2.43 -8.10 0.94
N TRP A 644 -2.26 -9.38 0.62
CA TRP A 644 -3.11 -10.48 1.09
C TRP A 644 -3.10 -10.65 2.62
N GLY A 645 -1.91 -10.71 3.23
CA GLY A 645 -1.75 -10.84 4.67
C GLY A 645 -0.61 -9.99 5.20
N ASP A 646 -0.71 -9.61 6.46
CA ASP A 646 0.30 -8.83 7.15
C ASP A 646 1.65 -9.55 7.19
N ALA A 647 2.74 -8.80 7.08
CA ALA A 647 4.06 -9.27 7.50
C ALA A 647 4.07 -9.56 9.00
N THR A 648 5.08 -10.28 9.48
CA THR A 648 5.28 -10.45 10.93
C THR A 648 5.46 -9.10 11.62
N THR A 649 5.17 -9.05 12.93
CA THR A 649 5.27 -7.81 13.73
C THR A 649 6.64 -7.11 13.64
N VAL A 650 7.74 -7.86 13.48
CA VAL A 650 9.11 -7.32 13.38
C VAL A 650 9.73 -7.45 11.97
N GLY A 651 9.10 -8.21 11.07
CA GLY A 651 9.42 -8.34 9.65
C GLY A 651 10.88 -8.64 9.28
N THR A 652 11.18 -8.56 7.98
CA THR A 652 12.52 -8.26 7.42
C THR A 652 12.55 -6.79 7.01
N ILE A 653 13.71 -6.17 6.76
CA ILE A 653 13.76 -4.76 6.33
C ILE A 653 12.85 -4.53 5.10
N GLU A 654 12.90 -5.44 4.12
CA GLU A 654 12.07 -5.41 2.90
C GLU A 654 10.57 -5.66 3.18
N GLN A 655 10.23 -6.53 4.14
CA GLN A 655 8.84 -6.80 4.50
C GLN A 655 8.27 -5.82 5.53
N THR A 656 9.10 -5.02 6.20
CA THR A 656 8.61 -4.16 7.28
C THR A 656 7.69 -3.04 6.78
N PHE A 657 7.67 -2.72 5.49
CA PHE A 657 6.69 -1.83 4.86
C PHE A 657 5.29 -2.47 4.68
N LYS A 658 5.16 -3.78 4.93
CA LYS A 658 3.96 -4.61 4.74
C LYS A 658 3.28 -4.94 6.08
N ALA A 659 3.25 -3.99 7.01
CA ALA A 659 2.91 -4.22 8.43
C ALA A 659 1.43 -4.56 8.69
N ASN A 660 0.55 -3.59 9.01
CA ASN A 660 -0.91 -3.83 9.17
C ASN A 660 -1.67 -3.44 7.90
N SER A 661 -1.19 -3.89 6.75
CA SER A 661 -1.73 -3.53 5.44
C SER A 661 -2.32 -4.74 4.71
N GLY A 662 -2.41 -5.90 5.36
CA GLY A 662 -3.02 -7.12 4.85
C GLY A 662 -4.54 -7.18 5.02
N PHE A 663 -5.24 -7.99 4.22
CA PHE A 663 -6.63 -8.39 4.57
C PHE A 663 -6.69 -9.40 5.71
N LEU A 664 -5.57 -10.09 5.95
CA LEU A 664 -5.39 -11.10 6.99
C LEU A 664 -4.28 -10.68 7.94
N THR A 665 -4.41 -11.09 9.20
CA THR A 665 -3.30 -11.05 10.18
C THR A 665 -2.19 -12.05 9.80
N GLU A 666 -1.04 -11.99 10.48
CA GLU A 666 0.02 -13.01 10.39
C GLU A 666 -0.42 -14.39 10.90
N THR A 667 -1.57 -14.45 11.59
CA THR A 667 -2.21 -15.66 12.12
C THR A 667 -3.38 -16.14 11.26
N ASP A 668 -3.51 -15.66 10.02
CA ASP A 668 -4.56 -16.04 9.06
C ASP A 668 -5.99 -15.65 9.47
N GLN A 669 -6.17 -14.56 10.21
CA GLN A 669 -7.48 -14.09 10.65
C GLN A 669 -7.96 -12.91 9.79
N PRO A 670 -9.19 -12.92 9.24
CA PRO A 670 -9.72 -11.78 8.49
C PRO A 670 -9.92 -10.54 9.36
N TYR A 671 -9.55 -9.38 8.82
CA TYR A 671 -9.93 -8.07 9.37
C TYR A 671 -11.37 -7.73 8.95
N TYR A 672 -12.35 -8.30 9.65
CA TYR A 672 -13.78 -8.22 9.29
C TYR A 672 -14.30 -6.78 9.12
N GLU A 673 -13.86 -5.83 9.95
CA GLU A 673 -14.24 -4.42 9.84
C GLU A 673 -13.76 -3.78 8.53
N LEU A 674 -12.61 -4.19 7.99
CA LEU A 674 -12.15 -3.78 6.66
C LEU A 674 -12.96 -4.51 5.57
N ILE A 675 -13.10 -5.84 5.70
CA ILE A 675 -13.78 -6.69 4.72
C ILE A 675 -15.24 -6.28 4.49
N GLU A 676 -15.94 -5.77 5.51
CA GLU A 676 -17.30 -5.25 5.36
C GLU A 676 -17.38 -4.13 4.30
N TYR A 677 -16.45 -3.17 4.33
CA TYR A 677 -16.38 -2.10 3.34
C TYR A 677 -15.91 -2.58 1.97
N VAL A 678 -14.98 -3.55 1.94
CA VAL A 678 -14.52 -4.19 0.70
C VAL A 678 -15.69 -4.85 -0.02
N ARG A 679 -16.48 -5.66 0.70
CA ARG A 679 -17.71 -6.28 0.20
C ARG A 679 -18.69 -5.23 -0.31
N LYS A 680 -18.99 -4.22 0.52
CA LYS A 680 -19.95 -3.16 0.21
C LYS A 680 -19.65 -2.50 -1.14
N VAL A 681 -18.41 -2.11 -1.38
CA VAL A 681 -18.05 -1.42 -2.62
C VAL A 681 -17.98 -2.37 -3.79
N ASN A 682 -17.35 -3.53 -3.61
CA ASN A 682 -17.08 -4.42 -4.73
C ASN A 682 -18.32 -5.19 -5.21
N TYR A 683 -19.26 -5.49 -4.31
CA TYR A 683 -20.51 -6.15 -4.68
C TYR A 683 -21.34 -5.33 -5.66
N GLU A 684 -21.23 -4.01 -5.61
CA GLU A 684 -21.95 -3.07 -6.48
C GLU A 684 -21.01 -2.30 -7.42
N MET A 685 -19.77 -2.75 -7.63
CA MET A 685 -18.77 -1.93 -8.36
C MET A 685 -19.21 -1.58 -9.78
N TYR A 686 -19.88 -2.51 -10.48
CA TYR A 686 -20.35 -2.24 -11.83
C TYR A 686 -21.55 -1.30 -11.78
N SER A 687 -22.55 -1.57 -10.96
CA SER A 687 -23.66 -0.62 -10.76
C SER A 687 -23.18 0.78 -10.37
N ASN A 688 -22.17 0.89 -9.51
CA ASN A 688 -21.60 2.16 -9.07
C ASN A 688 -20.90 2.91 -10.21
N ARG A 689 -20.05 2.22 -10.98
CA ARG A 689 -19.38 2.82 -12.14
C ARG A 689 -20.38 3.28 -13.20
N TYR A 690 -21.40 2.47 -13.51
CA TYR A 690 -22.43 2.80 -14.50
C TYR A 690 -23.32 3.98 -14.07
N LYS A 691 -23.83 3.96 -12.83
CA LYS A 691 -24.69 5.04 -12.29
C LYS A 691 -23.99 6.40 -12.38
N ARG A 692 -22.68 6.42 -12.11
CA ARG A 692 -21.91 7.66 -11.97
C ARG A 692 -21.35 8.19 -13.28
N LEU A 693 -21.02 7.31 -14.23
CA LEU A 693 -20.64 7.71 -15.59
C LEU A 693 -21.84 8.05 -16.48
N GLY A 694 -23.07 7.78 -16.01
CA GLY A 694 -24.30 8.03 -16.76
C GLY A 694 -24.50 7.08 -17.94
N ASP A 695 -23.73 5.99 -18.00
CA ASP A 695 -23.68 5.07 -19.13
C ASP A 695 -24.81 4.03 -19.06
N LYS A 696 -26.03 4.47 -19.37
CA LYS A 696 -27.21 3.59 -19.42
C LYS A 696 -27.22 2.66 -20.65
N GLN A 697 -26.30 2.83 -21.60
CA GLN A 697 -26.30 2.13 -22.89
C GLN A 697 -25.46 0.86 -22.92
N LEU A 698 -24.72 0.60 -21.86
CA LEU A 698 -23.95 -0.62 -21.67
C LEU A 698 -24.78 -1.76 -21.01
N LYS A 699 -26.02 -1.49 -20.58
CA LYS A 699 -26.99 -2.50 -20.08
C LYS A 699 -27.82 -3.10 -21.21
#